data_AF-A0AAE0F7L7-F1
#
_entry.id   AF-A0AAE0F7L7-F1
#
_cell.length_a   1.000
_cell.length_b   1.000
_cell.length_c   1.000
_cell.angle_alpha   90.00
_cell.angle_beta   90.00
_cell.angle_gamma   90.00
#
_symmetry.space_group_name_H-M   'P 1'
#
loop_
_entity.id
_entity.type
_entity.pdbx_description
1 polymer ?
#
loop_
_entity_poly.entity_id
_entity_poly.type
_entity_poly.pdbx_seq_one_letter_code
_entity_poly.pdbx_strand_id
1 'polypeptide(L)'
;SDYIKEYNQELLSITGSVSRAFYEGALHSAGDQASLSTEAQSSWPSLGAPSSVDKPSSTVSEPGHHATRDGGAGKLSGPLWSQQALNTTLQEWAEVLTEQEGEAPSGSGFMEWASTLLRAHGLAQSQPHRDPGIFIGDGFFGGGAHKAGGGQRKDPPPPPPSVPSTTGVRSLKEVMIIPTAFRGLEQFIDPKVPLIPASVLAAAPEFFAVVERRQVAGMPLAPVDMVALLGHRRFGGLEGLLLLRWYLGLRNKKHLLDTKAVRTFQESLRLSVPTGGDRTEGVTLAELRFHAQSSRELAGLPLPRNTLPLCMSQHLSLSKLKSLLGLRELPMRDWWQHLVALPELETAQGAPLLLGALARCARDLRESECEELAAALAGRRCIPAERGEAAELSTRRFRGMFKPGEVYLLAGSSAERFQDLPQPLLPELDQAFLKRLGVREEPDVAAVIERREQHGWSWRELLQYFFARSRSAAGLQPSELSLLRAKMEDKELYLPIPELKQLGFSVLPWQEELTPELQAFLRSLGVRDHAPLANLLELAAGADSSVREAALGQLLRHRYTHYKDTYPPQEDMAAGTRADVSECAFVPASDGTLHRPLHIFIRSNPFDFPMLHPKYKPMQGRDLGLRLDAPMEEVAAKLLARPPWDDSTATEQFTYLGRRIEDLREAGCIERLQSRCFIPLEKPSCNGQKVLAPPDCFPPTKANKDKYGLALDYTVIIPLVDGRGMATPAALFLRECGVK
;
A
#
# COMPACT_ATOMS: atom_id res chain seq x y z
N SER A 1 5.85 62.28 2.11
CA SER A 1 5.03 62.51 0.91
C SER A 1 5.11 61.32 -0.04
N ASP A 2 6.32 60.95 -0.49
CA ASP A 2 6.50 59.82 -1.44
C ASP A 2 6.07 58.46 -0.87
N TYR A 3 6.30 58.21 0.43
CA TYR A 3 5.82 57.01 1.12
C TYR A 3 4.28 56.89 1.17
N ILE A 4 3.56 58.01 1.26
CA ILE A 4 2.08 58.03 1.26
C ILE A 4 1.56 57.78 -0.16
N LYS A 5 2.25 58.30 -1.17
CA LYS A 5 1.91 58.06 -2.58
C LYS A 5 2.15 56.60 -2.98
N GLU A 6 3.25 56.00 -2.52
CA GLU A 6 3.60 54.59 -2.78
C GLU A 6 2.65 53.63 -2.04
N TYR A 7 2.34 53.91 -0.77
CA TYR A 7 1.37 53.15 0.03
C TYR A 7 -0.06 53.26 -0.51
N ASN A 8 -0.49 54.44 -0.98
CA ASN A 8 -1.81 54.63 -1.58
C ASN A 8 -1.92 53.99 -2.98
N GLN A 9 -0.85 53.99 -3.79
CA GLN A 9 -0.81 53.26 -5.06
C GLN A 9 -0.87 51.73 -4.86
N GLU A 10 -0.21 51.20 -3.82
CA GLU A 10 -0.31 49.79 -3.47
C GLU A 10 -1.69 49.41 -2.91
N LEU A 11 -2.30 50.25 -2.08
CA LEU A 11 -3.68 50.06 -1.61
C LEU A 11 -4.68 50.03 -2.78
N LEU A 12 -4.52 50.93 -3.76
CA LEU A 12 -5.35 50.98 -4.97
C LEU A 12 -5.17 49.72 -5.85
N SER A 13 -3.97 49.15 -5.93
CA SER A 13 -3.72 47.91 -6.70
C SER A 13 -4.31 46.68 -6.01
N ILE A 14 -4.30 46.65 -4.67
CA ILE A 14 -4.90 45.60 -3.86
C ILE A 14 -6.43 45.67 -3.95
N THR A 15 -7.03 46.85 -3.82
CA THR A 15 -8.49 47.02 -4.00
C THR A 15 -8.93 46.70 -5.43
N GLY A 16 -8.13 47.03 -6.45
CA GLY A 16 -8.40 46.66 -7.84
C GLY A 16 -8.36 45.15 -8.10
N SER A 17 -7.41 44.44 -7.48
CA SER A 17 -7.28 42.97 -7.61
C SER A 17 -8.36 42.23 -6.81
N VAL A 18 -8.75 42.76 -5.65
CA VAL A 18 -9.83 42.21 -4.82
C VAL A 18 -11.19 42.42 -5.49
N SER A 19 -11.46 43.59 -6.08
CA SER A 19 -12.67 43.81 -6.87
C SER A 19 -12.77 42.85 -8.07
N ARG A 20 -11.64 42.56 -8.74
CA ARG A 20 -11.61 41.59 -9.85
C ARG A 20 -11.89 40.16 -9.39
N ALA A 21 -11.28 39.73 -8.28
CA ALA A 21 -11.51 38.41 -7.69
C ALA A 21 -12.92 38.25 -7.08
N PHE A 22 -13.50 39.34 -6.56
CA PHE A 22 -14.87 39.36 -6.03
C PHE A 22 -15.91 39.33 -7.16
N TYR A 23 -15.64 40.01 -8.30
CA TYR A 23 -16.48 39.92 -9.49
C TYR A 23 -16.36 38.56 -10.21
N GLU A 24 -15.17 37.97 -10.30
CA GLU A 24 -14.96 36.63 -10.87
C GLU A 24 -15.55 35.53 -9.96
N GLY A 25 -15.50 35.70 -8.63
CA GLY A 25 -16.16 34.81 -7.66
C GLY A 25 -17.69 34.95 -7.64
N ALA A 26 -18.23 36.16 -7.81
CA ALA A 26 -19.67 36.39 -7.92
C ALA A 26 -20.26 35.84 -9.24
N LEU A 27 -19.49 35.85 -10.33
CA LEU A 27 -19.86 35.23 -11.61
C LEU A 27 -19.86 33.70 -11.56
N HIS A 28 -19.05 33.06 -10.72
CA HIS A 28 -19.10 31.61 -10.47
C HIS A 28 -20.19 31.22 -9.47
N SER A 29 -20.51 32.07 -8.49
CA SER A 29 -21.60 31.85 -7.52
C SER A 29 -23.00 32.07 -8.11
N ALA A 30 -23.14 32.87 -9.17
CA ALA A 30 -24.41 33.12 -9.84
C ALA A 30 -24.73 32.12 -10.97
N GLY A 31 -23.82 31.19 -11.29
CA GLY A 31 -23.98 30.18 -12.34
C GLY A 31 -24.82 28.95 -11.95
N ASP A 32 -25.14 28.77 -10.67
CA ASP A 32 -25.80 27.56 -10.16
C ASP A 32 -27.28 27.73 -9.77
N GLN A 33 -27.90 28.87 -10.09
CA GLN A 33 -29.35 29.06 -9.96
C GLN A 33 -29.95 29.88 -11.09
N ALA A 34 -30.06 29.30 -12.30
CA ALA A 34 -31.08 29.68 -13.28
C ALA A 34 -31.17 28.62 -14.40
N SER A 35 -32.06 27.66 -14.26
CA SER A 35 -32.59 26.90 -15.39
C SER A 35 -34.12 27.01 -15.37
N LEU A 36 -34.65 27.70 -16.38
CA LEU A 36 -35.95 27.58 -17.05
C LEU A 36 -36.52 28.97 -17.41
N SER A 37 -36.16 29.47 -18.59
CA SER A 37 -37.10 29.80 -19.67
C SER A 37 -36.42 30.64 -20.75
N THR A 38 -36.50 30.12 -21.96
CA THR A 38 -36.05 30.65 -23.24
C THR A 38 -36.75 31.97 -23.62
N GLU A 39 -36.05 32.76 -24.45
CA GLU A 39 -36.52 33.81 -25.38
C GLU A 39 -36.11 35.27 -25.09
N ALA A 40 -35.86 35.96 -26.21
CA ALA A 40 -35.62 37.39 -26.42
C ALA A 40 -34.14 37.88 -26.43
N GLN A 41 -33.65 37.96 -27.67
CA GLN A 41 -32.51 38.73 -28.13
C GLN A 41 -32.71 40.25 -27.96
N SER A 42 -31.57 40.95 -27.94
CA SER A 42 -31.28 42.25 -28.58
C SER A 42 -31.05 43.48 -27.69
N SER A 43 -30.07 44.27 -28.16
CA SER A 43 -29.78 45.69 -27.90
C SER A 43 -28.86 46.07 -26.72
N TRP A 44 -27.58 46.30 -27.06
CA TRP A 44 -26.72 47.32 -26.43
C TRP A 44 -26.21 48.23 -27.54
N PRO A 45 -26.25 49.57 -27.40
CA PRO A 45 -25.67 50.48 -28.38
C PRO A 45 -24.20 50.80 -28.06
N SER A 46 -23.40 50.77 -29.11
CA SER A 46 -22.04 51.25 -29.23
C SER A 46 -21.93 52.79 -29.16
N LEU A 47 -20.85 53.29 -28.55
CA LEU A 47 -20.16 54.58 -28.80
C LEU A 47 -18.87 54.50 -27.96
N GLY A 48 -17.63 54.66 -28.42
CA GLY A 48 -17.06 55.24 -29.63
C GLY A 48 -15.76 55.94 -29.17
N ALA A 49 -14.59 55.38 -29.48
CA ALA A 49 -13.31 56.07 -29.35
C ALA A 49 -13.09 56.97 -30.59
N PRO A 50 -12.39 58.10 -30.46
CA PRO A 50 -11.03 58.22 -31.05
C PRO A 50 -10.14 59.18 -30.22
N SER A 51 -8.85 59.41 -30.40
CA SER A 51 -7.72 58.86 -31.17
C SER A 51 -6.48 59.62 -30.66
N SER A 52 -5.31 59.04 -30.89
CA SER A 52 -3.95 59.61 -30.70
C SER A 52 -3.73 61.03 -31.23
N VAL A 53 -2.66 61.70 -30.78
CA VAL A 53 -1.58 62.26 -31.63
C VAL A 53 -0.46 62.91 -30.79
N ASP A 54 0.77 62.60 -31.21
CA ASP A 54 2.08 63.26 -31.10
C ASP A 54 2.90 63.40 -29.78
N LYS A 55 4.06 62.75 -29.84
CA LYS A 55 5.34 63.18 -29.24
C LYS A 55 6.14 63.97 -30.29
N PRO A 56 7.07 64.82 -29.84
CA PRO A 56 8.42 64.73 -30.37
C PRO A 56 9.52 64.70 -29.29
N SER A 57 10.64 64.13 -29.71
CA SER A 57 11.93 63.96 -29.04
C SER A 57 12.80 65.21 -29.06
N SER A 58 13.60 65.47 -28.02
CA SER A 58 15.08 65.52 -28.11
C SER A 58 15.75 65.96 -26.79
N THR A 59 16.84 65.22 -26.50
CA THR A 59 18.05 65.44 -25.70
C THR A 59 18.47 66.87 -25.33
N VAL A 60 19.05 67.08 -24.13
CA VAL A 60 20.38 67.71 -23.87
C VAL A 60 20.81 67.53 -22.40
N SER A 61 21.99 66.92 -22.22
CA SER A 61 23.14 67.13 -21.30
C SER A 61 23.02 67.68 -19.86
N GLU A 62 23.76 67.01 -18.95
CA GLU A 62 24.29 67.51 -17.66
C GLU A 62 25.27 68.70 -17.84
N PRO A 63 25.65 69.43 -16.76
CA PRO A 63 26.79 68.98 -15.93
C PRO A 63 26.64 69.25 -14.41
N GLY A 64 27.38 68.49 -13.61
CA GLY A 64 27.49 68.68 -12.16
C GLY A 64 28.47 69.77 -11.72
N HIS A 65 28.48 70.07 -10.42
CA HIS A 65 29.68 70.46 -9.67
C HIS A 65 29.49 70.38 -8.13
N HIS A 66 30.64 70.09 -7.51
CA HIS A 66 31.02 69.89 -6.12
C HIS A 66 30.36 70.71 -4.97
N ALA A 67 30.20 69.96 -3.87
CA ALA A 67 30.41 70.26 -2.45
C ALA A 67 30.95 71.65 -2.03
N THR A 68 30.40 72.20 -0.95
CA THR A 68 31.14 72.48 0.30
C THR A 68 30.19 72.81 1.46
N ARG A 69 30.71 72.52 2.65
CA ARG A 69 30.13 72.58 3.99
C ARG A 69 30.88 73.68 4.72
N ASP A 70 30.18 74.65 5.27
CA ASP A 70 30.53 75.51 6.43
C ASP A 70 29.39 76.54 6.54
N GLY A 71 28.75 76.77 7.68
CA GLY A 71 29.39 77.08 8.96
C GLY A 71 29.16 78.57 9.24
N GLY A 72 27.90 78.95 9.51
CA GLY A 72 27.52 80.34 9.78
C GLY A 72 26.28 80.39 10.65
N ALA A 73 26.49 80.72 11.93
CA ALA A 73 25.45 80.98 12.91
C ALA A 73 24.61 82.21 12.50
N GLY A 74 23.63 81.99 11.63
CA GLY A 74 22.53 82.92 11.44
C GLY A 74 21.46 82.63 12.49
N LYS A 75 21.15 83.61 13.34
CA LYS A 75 19.94 83.63 14.15
C LYS A 75 18.74 83.41 13.22
N LEU A 76 18.27 82.17 13.11
CA LEU A 76 16.99 81.84 12.52
C LEU A 76 15.93 82.30 13.51
N SER A 77 15.48 83.55 13.33
CA SER A 77 14.15 83.95 13.71
C SER A 77 13.18 82.96 13.03
N GLY A 78 12.65 82.01 13.79
CA GLY A 78 11.58 81.14 13.33
C GLY A 78 10.40 81.97 12.85
N PRO A 79 9.58 81.46 11.92
CA PRO A 79 8.45 82.21 11.40
C PRO A 79 7.53 82.55 12.57
N LEU A 80 7.33 83.86 12.77
CA LEU A 80 6.28 84.39 13.63
C LEU A 80 4.96 83.77 13.19
N TRP A 81 4.29 83.07 14.10
CA TRP A 81 2.89 82.74 13.92
C TRP A 81 2.13 84.01 13.58
N SER A 82 1.53 84.05 12.39
CA SER A 82 0.48 85.02 12.14
C SER A 82 -0.74 84.59 12.93
N GLN A 83 -1.52 85.56 13.39
CA GLN A 83 -2.83 85.34 14.01
C GLN A 83 -3.74 84.44 13.15
N GLN A 84 -3.50 84.42 11.84
CA GLN A 84 -4.12 83.49 10.89
C GLN A 84 -3.77 82.03 11.18
N ALA A 85 -2.51 81.67 11.43
CA ALA A 85 -2.12 80.27 11.67
C ALA A 85 -2.81 79.67 12.90
N LEU A 86 -2.87 80.41 14.02
CA LEU A 86 -3.65 80.01 15.21
C LEU A 86 -5.13 79.86 14.85
N ASN A 87 -5.73 80.83 14.16
CA ASN A 87 -7.15 80.80 13.80
C ASN A 87 -7.50 79.65 12.84
N THR A 88 -6.61 79.31 11.90
CA THR A 88 -6.76 78.19 10.99
C THR A 88 -6.67 76.86 11.75
N THR A 89 -5.67 76.69 12.64
CA THR A 89 -5.57 75.50 13.49
C THR A 89 -6.79 75.34 14.40
N LEU A 90 -7.34 76.44 14.92
CA LEU A 90 -8.55 76.43 15.74
C LEU A 90 -9.82 76.09 14.95
N GLN A 91 -9.95 76.57 13.71
CA GLN A 91 -11.05 76.21 12.81
C GLN A 91 -10.97 74.74 12.38
N GLU A 92 -9.79 74.26 12.00
CA GLU A 92 -9.56 72.85 11.65
C GLU A 92 -9.86 71.92 12.84
N TRP A 93 -9.54 72.34 14.07
CA TRP A 93 -9.89 71.59 15.29
C TRP A 93 -11.39 71.54 15.55
N ALA A 94 -12.13 72.62 15.23
CA ALA A 94 -13.59 72.65 15.34
C ALA A 94 -14.25 71.76 14.26
N GLU A 95 -13.72 71.77 13.03
CA GLU A 95 -14.22 70.96 11.91
C GLU A 95 -14.02 69.46 12.14
N VAL A 96 -12.84 69.04 12.62
CA VAL A 96 -12.54 67.63 12.96
C VAL A 96 -13.45 67.10 14.07
N LEU A 97 -13.85 67.96 15.01
CA LEU A 97 -14.80 67.58 16.08
C LEU A 97 -16.23 67.43 15.56
N THR A 98 -16.66 68.27 14.61
CA THR A 98 -17.99 68.14 13.96
C THR A 98 -18.10 66.94 13.01
N GLU A 99 -16.99 66.45 12.46
CA GLU A 99 -16.99 65.26 11.59
C GLU A 99 -16.93 63.93 12.37
N GLN A 100 -16.35 63.93 13.58
CA GLN A 100 -16.18 62.72 14.40
C GLN A 100 -17.41 62.40 15.27
N GLU A 101 -18.21 63.39 15.67
CA GLU A 101 -19.42 63.22 16.46
C GLU A 101 -20.67 63.49 15.60
N GLY A 102 -21.41 62.44 15.24
CA GLY A 102 -22.73 62.56 14.62
C GLY A 102 -23.84 63.10 15.54
N GLU A 103 -23.51 63.44 16.80
CA GLU A 103 -24.40 64.05 17.78
C GLU A 103 -23.71 65.22 18.50
N ALA A 104 -24.49 66.23 18.91
CA ALA A 104 -23.96 67.48 19.45
C ALA A 104 -23.07 67.28 20.71
N PRO A 105 -21.95 68.01 20.83
CA PRO A 105 -21.00 67.86 21.93
C PRO A 105 -21.63 68.35 23.25
N SER A 106 -22.14 67.43 24.06
CA SER A 106 -22.85 67.74 25.32
C SER A 106 -22.08 67.33 26.59
N GLY A 107 -20.83 66.90 26.47
CA GLY A 107 -19.99 66.50 27.60
C GLY A 107 -19.33 67.67 28.34
N SER A 108 -19.23 67.57 29.67
CA SER A 108 -18.52 68.54 30.53
C SER A 108 -17.06 68.81 30.09
N GLY A 109 -16.40 67.82 29.49
CA GLY A 109 -15.03 67.94 28.96
C GLY A 109 -14.90 68.85 27.74
N PHE A 110 -15.95 68.95 26.89
CA PHE A 110 -15.94 69.85 25.73
C PHE A 110 -16.01 71.31 26.16
N MET A 111 -16.86 71.64 27.14
CA MET A 111 -16.97 73.00 27.68
C MET A 111 -15.68 73.43 28.39
N GLU A 112 -15.02 72.52 29.10
CA GLU A 112 -13.72 72.77 29.73
C GLU A 112 -12.62 73.03 28.70
N TRP A 113 -12.56 72.20 27.65
CA TRP A 113 -11.65 72.37 26.52
C TRP A 113 -11.88 73.68 25.76
N ALA A 114 -13.13 73.99 25.39
CA ALA A 114 -13.50 75.23 24.73
C ALA A 114 -13.15 76.46 25.60
N SER A 115 -13.36 76.39 26.92
CA SER A 115 -12.97 77.46 27.85
C SER A 115 -11.44 77.67 27.91
N THR A 116 -10.66 76.61 27.71
CA THR A 116 -9.19 76.64 27.73
C THR A 116 -8.65 77.21 26.42
N LEU A 117 -9.26 76.84 25.29
CA LEU A 117 -9.00 77.44 23.99
C LEU A 117 -9.31 78.93 23.96
N LEU A 118 -10.47 79.34 24.49
CA LEU A 118 -10.84 80.75 24.58
C LEU A 118 -9.87 81.55 25.46
N ARG A 119 -9.37 80.94 26.54
CA ARG A 119 -8.32 81.54 27.39
C ARG A 119 -6.99 81.68 26.65
N ALA A 120 -6.55 80.64 25.94
CA ALA A 120 -5.32 80.70 25.14
C ALA A 120 -5.44 81.73 24.00
N HIS A 121 -6.59 81.80 23.33
CA HIS A 121 -6.89 82.78 22.30
C HIS A 121 -6.89 84.22 22.85
N GLY A 122 -7.53 84.44 24.00
CA GLY A 122 -7.52 85.75 24.69
C GLY A 122 -6.12 86.19 25.13
N LEU A 123 -5.29 85.26 25.62
CA LEU A 123 -3.89 85.52 25.96
C LEU A 123 -3.08 85.90 24.72
N ALA A 124 -3.24 85.18 23.61
CA ALA A 124 -2.57 85.48 22.33
C ALA A 124 -2.97 86.86 21.78
N GLN A 125 -4.25 87.25 21.88
CA GLN A 125 -4.71 88.59 21.49
C GLN A 125 -4.09 89.71 22.36
N SER A 126 -3.91 89.46 23.66
CA SER A 126 -3.41 90.47 24.60
C SER A 126 -1.90 90.75 24.49
N GLN A 127 -1.11 89.83 23.88
CA GLN A 127 0.35 89.91 23.86
C GLN A 127 0.96 89.43 22.50
N PRO A 128 0.74 90.13 21.38
CA PRO A 128 1.07 89.62 20.03
C PRO A 128 2.57 89.35 19.75
N HIS A 129 3.49 89.77 20.62
CA HIS A 129 4.94 89.64 20.43
C HIS A 129 5.60 88.47 21.17
N ARG A 130 4.85 87.68 21.96
CA ARG A 130 5.43 86.56 22.72
C ARG A 130 5.51 85.30 21.86
N ASP A 131 6.45 84.42 22.21
CA ASP A 131 6.61 83.13 21.53
C ASP A 131 5.33 82.27 21.67
N PRO A 132 4.77 81.74 20.56
CA PRO A 132 3.60 80.86 20.56
C PRO A 132 3.72 79.65 21.48
N GLY A 133 4.92 79.08 21.63
CA GLY A 133 5.17 77.96 22.54
C GLY A 133 5.00 78.36 24.01
N ILE A 134 5.22 79.64 24.34
CA ILE A 134 4.97 80.19 25.68
C ILE A 134 3.46 80.41 25.89
N PHE A 135 2.72 80.83 24.86
CA PHE A 135 1.25 80.96 24.94
C PHE A 135 0.54 79.63 25.14
N ILE A 136 0.92 78.63 24.36
CA ILE A 136 0.44 77.27 24.51
C ILE A 136 0.79 76.76 25.92
N GLY A 137 2.02 77.04 26.36
CA GLY A 137 2.50 76.72 27.69
C GLY A 137 1.74 77.37 28.85
N ASP A 138 1.37 78.63 28.73
CA ASP A 138 0.70 79.40 29.77
C ASP A 138 -0.82 79.18 29.75
N GLY A 139 -1.42 79.06 28.57
CA GLY A 139 -2.86 78.89 28.37
C GLY A 139 -3.37 77.48 28.67
N PHE A 140 -2.63 76.43 28.27
CA PHE A 140 -3.05 75.03 28.47
C PHE A 140 -2.45 74.36 29.70
N PHE A 141 -1.28 74.81 30.17
CA PHE A 141 -0.56 74.16 31.27
C PHE A 141 -0.29 75.09 32.46
N GLY A 142 -0.89 76.29 32.48
CA GLY A 142 -0.91 77.22 33.63
C GLY A 142 0.46 77.55 34.21
N GLY A 143 1.44 77.85 33.37
CA GLY A 143 2.86 77.94 33.75
C GLY A 143 3.55 79.29 33.56
N GLY A 144 2.91 80.41 33.90
CA GLY A 144 3.58 81.72 33.95
C GLY A 144 4.13 82.03 35.34
N ALA A 145 5.40 81.69 35.61
CA ALA A 145 6.12 82.19 36.78
C ALA A 145 6.31 83.71 36.67
N HIS A 146 5.33 84.49 37.10
CA HIS A 146 5.53 85.92 37.37
C HIS A 146 6.44 86.05 38.60
N LYS A 147 7.72 86.38 38.36
CA LYS A 147 8.55 87.04 39.37
C LYS A 147 7.98 88.45 39.61
N ALA A 148 7.05 88.57 40.54
CA ALA A 148 6.73 89.84 41.18
C ALA A 148 6.37 89.56 42.66
N GLY A 149 7.27 89.97 43.54
CA GLY A 149 7.07 90.26 44.97
C GLY A 149 6.15 89.37 45.82
N GLY A 150 6.77 88.54 46.67
CA GLY A 150 6.29 88.27 48.04
C GLY A 150 5.04 87.40 48.22
N GLY A 151 5.24 86.12 48.55
CA GLY A 151 4.22 85.25 49.14
C GLY A 151 4.17 83.87 48.50
N GLN A 152 4.82 82.87 49.11
CA GLN A 152 4.66 81.47 48.76
C GLN A 152 3.21 81.03 49.05
N ARG A 153 2.36 81.00 48.02
CA ARG A 153 1.29 80.00 47.91
C ARG A 153 1.73 78.95 46.90
N LYS A 154 2.01 77.74 47.38
CA LYS A 154 2.11 76.54 46.54
C LYS A 154 0.68 76.20 46.12
N ASP A 155 0.21 76.83 45.07
CA ASP A 155 -0.98 76.35 44.37
C ASP A 155 -0.64 74.98 43.74
N PRO A 156 -1.55 73.99 43.78
CA PRO A 156 -1.33 72.70 43.14
C PRO A 156 -1.08 72.88 41.63
N PRO A 157 -0.27 72.02 41.00
CA PRO A 157 -0.04 72.11 39.56
C PRO A 157 -1.38 72.07 38.82
N PRO A 158 -1.58 72.91 37.80
CA PRO A 158 -2.83 72.98 37.07
C PRO A 158 -3.17 71.59 36.47
N PRO A 159 -4.47 71.26 36.38
CA PRO A 159 -4.90 70.00 35.80
C PRO A 159 -4.38 69.90 34.34
N PRO A 160 -4.00 68.69 33.91
CA PRO A 160 -3.58 68.45 32.52
C PRO A 160 -4.68 68.90 31.55
N PRO A 161 -4.33 69.54 30.43
CA PRO A 161 -5.31 70.02 29.48
C PRO A 161 -6.11 68.86 28.89
N SER A 162 -7.39 69.09 28.64
CA SER A 162 -8.20 68.18 27.83
C SER A 162 -7.84 68.31 26.35
N VAL A 163 -7.91 67.23 25.59
CA VAL A 163 -7.62 67.19 24.15
C VAL A 163 -8.63 66.29 23.42
N PRO A 164 -8.94 66.58 22.15
CA PRO A 164 -9.79 65.70 21.34
C PRO A 164 -9.07 64.36 21.08
N SER A 165 -9.78 63.26 21.33
CA SER A 165 -9.32 61.88 21.06
C SER A 165 -10.36 61.12 20.23
N THR A 166 -9.98 59.94 19.74
CA THR A 166 -10.88 58.98 19.05
C THR A 166 -12.08 58.52 19.89
N THR A 167 -12.10 58.81 21.20
CA THR A 167 -13.19 58.48 22.12
C THR A 167 -13.82 59.73 22.75
N GLY A 168 -13.69 60.88 22.08
CA GLY A 168 -14.15 62.18 22.55
C GLY A 168 -13.07 62.97 23.30
N VAL A 169 -13.47 64.08 23.92
CA VAL A 169 -12.54 64.98 24.65
C VAL A 169 -12.12 64.34 25.98
N ARG A 170 -10.82 64.12 26.15
CA ARG A 170 -10.22 63.42 27.30
C ARG A 170 -9.03 64.20 27.85
N SER A 171 -8.68 63.97 29.11
CA SER A 171 -7.48 64.56 29.70
C SER A 171 -6.23 64.07 28.96
N LEU A 172 -5.26 64.95 28.68
CA LEU A 172 -4.01 64.59 28.01
C LEU A 172 -3.26 63.41 28.68
N LYS A 173 -3.46 63.18 29.99
CA LYS A 173 -2.90 62.04 30.73
C LYS A 173 -3.50 60.69 30.37
N GLU A 174 -4.72 60.70 29.86
CA GLU A 174 -5.50 59.51 29.52
C GLU A 174 -5.43 59.18 28.03
N VAL A 175 -4.84 60.06 27.21
CA VAL A 175 -4.80 59.92 25.76
C VAL A 175 -3.39 59.54 25.31
N MET A 176 -3.30 58.57 24.39
CA MET A 176 -2.02 58.13 23.83
C MET A 176 -1.72 58.81 22.49
N ILE A 177 -0.43 59.10 22.29
CA ILE A 177 0.10 59.65 21.05
C ILE A 177 0.89 58.56 20.34
N ILE A 178 0.51 58.25 19.10
CA ILE A 178 1.25 57.31 18.26
C ILE A 178 2.38 58.09 17.55
N PRO A 179 3.66 57.75 17.83
CA PRO A 179 4.78 58.37 17.15
C PRO A 179 4.67 58.18 15.63
N THR A 180 5.16 59.16 14.87
CA THR A 180 5.19 59.10 13.40
C THR A 180 5.89 57.85 12.87
N ALA A 181 6.84 57.31 13.62
CA ALA A 181 7.53 56.05 13.31
C ALA A 181 6.62 54.81 13.31
N PHE A 182 5.49 54.83 14.03
CA PHE A 182 4.56 53.71 14.21
C PHE A 182 3.20 53.94 13.54
N ARG A 183 3.09 54.92 12.61
CA ARG A 183 1.86 55.16 11.82
C ARG A 183 1.33 53.87 11.19
N GLY A 184 0.01 53.74 11.15
CA GLY A 184 -0.68 52.53 10.68
C GLY A 184 -1.06 51.56 11.80
N LEU A 185 -0.47 51.68 12.99
CA LEU A 185 -0.88 50.89 14.17
C LEU A 185 -2.32 51.19 14.61
N GLU A 186 -2.79 52.41 14.36
CA GLU A 186 -4.15 52.92 14.62
C GLU A 186 -5.25 51.96 14.14
N GLN A 187 -5.01 51.24 13.04
CA GLN A 187 -5.98 50.33 12.42
C GLN A 187 -6.18 49.02 13.21
N PHE A 188 -5.28 48.69 14.15
CA PHE A 188 -5.28 47.42 14.87
C PHE A 188 -5.59 47.57 16.37
N ILE A 189 -5.58 48.81 16.88
CA ILE A 189 -5.89 49.13 18.27
C ILE A 189 -7.42 49.12 18.47
N ASP A 190 -7.88 48.70 19.64
CA ASP A 190 -9.31 48.73 19.99
C ASP A 190 -9.83 50.18 19.92
N PRO A 191 -10.97 50.44 19.23
CA PRO A 191 -11.54 51.78 19.11
C PRO A 191 -11.88 52.44 20.45
N LYS A 192 -11.98 51.67 21.55
CA LYS A 192 -12.20 52.19 22.92
C LYS A 192 -10.95 52.82 23.54
N VAL A 193 -9.78 52.66 22.92
CA VAL A 193 -8.54 53.26 23.38
C VAL A 193 -8.50 54.72 22.91
N PRO A 194 -8.39 55.71 23.82
CA PRO A 194 -8.29 57.12 23.47
C PRO A 194 -6.95 57.42 22.79
N LEU A 195 -6.98 57.63 21.47
CA LEU A 195 -5.83 58.01 20.64
C LEU A 195 -6.01 59.44 20.13
N ILE A 196 -4.91 60.17 19.92
CA ILE A 196 -4.97 61.44 19.19
C ILE A 196 -5.06 61.15 17.69
N PRO A 197 -6.10 61.62 16.98
CA PRO A 197 -6.21 61.41 15.54
C PRO A 197 -5.03 61.99 14.77
N ALA A 198 -4.64 61.29 13.70
CA ALA A 198 -3.61 61.70 12.76
C ALA A 198 -3.79 63.12 12.19
N SER A 199 -5.04 63.55 11.99
CA SER A 199 -5.42 64.89 11.52
C SER A 199 -5.10 65.98 12.55
N VAL A 200 -5.41 65.73 13.83
CA VAL A 200 -5.15 66.66 14.94
C VAL A 200 -3.65 66.86 15.15
N LEU A 201 -2.87 65.78 15.08
CA LEU A 201 -1.40 65.85 15.15
C LEU A 201 -0.79 66.65 13.99
N ALA A 202 -1.37 66.54 12.79
CA ALA A 202 -0.90 67.26 11.61
C ALA A 202 -1.25 68.75 11.64
N ALA A 203 -2.42 69.11 12.19
CA ALA A 203 -2.89 70.50 12.30
C ALA A 203 -2.12 71.31 13.34
N ALA A 204 -1.58 70.67 14.39
CA ALA A 204 -0.97 71.38 15.53
C ALA A 204 0.40 70.80 15.98
N PRO A 205 1.42 70.72 15.09
CA PRO A 205 2.70 70.09 15.42
C PRO A 205 3.45 70.81 16.56
N GLU A 206 3.33 72.13 16.65
CA GLU A 206 4.02 72.94 17.67
C GLU A 206 3.41 72.76 19.07
N PHE A 207 2.09 72.55 19.16
CA PHE A 207 1.43 72.21 20.43
C PHE A 207 1.97 70.89 20.99
N PHE A 208 2.02 69.86 20.15
CA PHE A 208 2.54 68.55 20.56
C PHE A 208 4.05 68.55 20.80
N ALA A 209 4.82 69.42 20.13
CA ALA A 209 6.23 69.64 20.46
C ALA A 209 6.42 70.26 21.86
N VAL A 210 5.52 71.14 22.30
CA VAL A 210 5.52 71.69 23.67
C VAL A 210 5.11 70.62 24.70
N VAL A 211 4.11 69.80 24.38
CA VAL A 211 3.70 68.64 25.20
C VAL A 211 4.88 67.69 25.42
N GLU A 212 5.58 67.34 24.33
CA GLU A 212 6.74 66.44 24.35
C GLU A 212 7.90 67.03 25.17
N ARG A 213 8.23 68.32 25.00
CA ARG A 213 9.28 69.01 25.78
C ARG A 213 8.97 69.10 27.27
N ARG A 214 7.69 69.25 27.64
CA ARG A 214 7.26 69.43 29.03
C ARG A 214 7.02 68.12 29.78
N GLN A 215 7.16 66.97 29.12
CA GLN A 215 6.93 65.63 29.70
C GLN A 215 5.58 65.51 30.43
N VAL A 216 4.56 66.22 29.94
CA VAL A 216 3.21 66.11 30.52
C VAL A 216 2.69 64.72 30.17
N ALA A 217 2.23 63.97 31.18
CA ALA A 217 1.84 62.57 31.01
C ALA A 217 0.84 62.39 29.86
N GLY A 218 1.08 61.34 29.08
CA GLY A 218 0.72 61.19 27.66
C GLY A 218 1.97 60.74 26.89
N MET A 219 2.64 59.68 27.37
CA MET A 219 3.92 59.21 26.80
C MET A 219 3.76 58.95 25.30
N PRO A 220 4.75 59.31 24.45
CA PRO A 220 4.82 58.73 23.11
C PRO A 220 4.86 57.21 23.27
N LEU A 221 4.01 56.51 22.53
CA LEU A 221 3.83 55.07 22.62
C LEU A 221 5.18 54.33 22.72
N ALA A 222 5.49 53.75 23.89
CA ALA A 222 6.70 52.96 24.03
C ALA A 222 6.48 51.57 23.42
N PRO A 223 7.56 50.85 23.04
CA PRO A 223 7.41 49.50 22.52
C PRO A 223 6.73 48.51 23.47
N VAL A 224 6.82 48.74 24.79
CA VAL A 224 6.14 47.94 25.82
C VAL A 224 4.63 48.21 25.83
N ASP A 225 4.21 49.44 25.53
CA ASP A 225 2.79 49.82 25.47
C ASP A 225 2.12 49.24 24.22
N MET A 226 2.86 49.14 23.09
CA MET A 226 2.37 48.44 21.89
C MET A 226 1.93 47.00 22.17
N VAL A 227 2.71 46.31 23.02
CA VAL A 227 2.43 44.94 23.41
C VAL A 227 1.17 44.85 24.26
N ALA A 228 0.98 45.77 25.21
CA ALA A 228 -0.23 45.81 26.03
C ALA A 228 -1.48 46.07 25.18
N LEU A 229 -1.36 46.90 24.14
CA LEU A 229 -2.48 47.25 23.27
C LEU A 229 -2.88 46.14 22.30
N LEU A 230 -1.90 45.39 21.77
CA LEU A 230 -2.17 44.31 20.82
C LEU A 230 -2.37 42.95 21.50
N GLY A 231 -1.81 42.75 22.70
CA GLY A 231 -1.65 41.43 23.34
C GLY A 231 -2.94 40.75 23.78
N HIS A 232 -4.04 41.49 23.91
CA HIS A 232 -5.35 40.94 24.30
C HIS A 232 -6.17 40.41 23.12
N ARG A 233 -5.78 40.73 21.88
CA ARG A 233 -6.57 40.44 20.69
C ARG A 233 -5.94 39.34 19.84
N ARG A 234 -6.78 38.57 19.13
CA ARG A 234 -6.34 37.55 18.17
C ARG A 234 -6.61 38.07 16.77
N PHE A 235 -5.59 38.07 15.92
CA PHE A 235 -5.70 38.59 14.56
C PHE A 235 -5.79 37.44 13.55
N GLY A 236 -6.91 37.35 12.85
CA GLY A 236 -7.15 36.33 11.82
C GLY A 236 -7.19 36.90 10.41
N GLY A 237 -7.05 36.03 9.41
CA GLY A 237 -7.28 36.35 7.99
C GLY A 237 -6.54 37.58 7.48
N LEU A 238 -7.30 38.54 6.92
CA LEU A 238 -6.77 39.76 6.33
C LEU A 238 -6.17 40.71 7.38
N GLU A 239 -6.79 40.81 8.56
CA GLU A 239 -6.34 41.71 9.63
C GLU A 239 -4.94 41.30 10.13
N GLY A 240 -4.72 40.00 10.34
CA GLY A 240 -3.41 39.47 10.70
C GLY A 240 -2.36 39.69 9.62
N LEU A 241 -2.73 39.58 8.34
CA LEU A 241 -1.82 39.86 7.21
C LEU A 241 -1.39 41.33 7.18
N LEU A 242 -2.32 42.27 7.33
CA LEU A 242 -2.02 43.70 7.34
C LEU A 242 -1.11 44.07 8.51
N LEU A 243 -1.38 43.50 9.69
CA LEU A 243 -0.55 43.70 10.89
C LEU A 243 0.86 43.15 10.70
N LEU A 244 0.99 41.96 10.09
CA LEU A 244 2.30 41.39 9.76
C LEU A 244 3.05 42.22 8.74
N ARG A 245 2.39 42.76 7.70
CA ARG A 245 3.01 43.65 6.72
C ARG A 245 3.54 44.92 7.38
N TRP A 246 2.73 45.55 8.23
CA TRP A 246 3.13 46.71 9.01
C TRP A 246 4.35 46.41 9.89
N TYR A 247 4.30 45.31 10.66
CA TYR A 247 5.39 44.89 11.54
C TYR A 247 6.69 44.58 10.77
N LEU A 248 6.61 43.91 9.62
CA LEU A 248 7.77 43.66 8.76
C LEU A 248 8.37 44.95 8.20
N GLY A 249 7.52 45.93 7.85
CA GLY A 249 7.96 47.26 7.44
C GLY A 249 8.68 48.01 8.56
N LEU A 250 8.18 47.91 9.79
CA LEU A 250 8.79 48.49 10.97
C LEU A 250 10.14 47.83 11.30
N ARG A 251 10.21 46.50 11.25
CA ARG A 251 11.43 45.74 11.55
C ARG A 251 12.55 45.94 10.54
N ASN A 252 12.22 46.28 9.30
CA ASN A 252 13.21 46.65 8.29
C ASN A 252 13.99 47.93 8.70
N LYS A 253 13.38 48.79 9.53
CA LYS A 253 14.00 49.99 10.09
C LYS A 253 14.69 49.65 11.42
N LYS A 254 15.90 49.08 11.33
CA LYS A 254 16.68 48.51 12.46
C LYS A 254 16.90 49.43 13.69
N HIS A 255 16.68 50.74 13.58
CA HIS A 255 16.84 51.71 14.67
C HIS A 255 15.57 51.93 15.51
N LEU A 256 14.41 51.43 15.08
CA LEU A 256 13.13 51.69 15.74
C LEU A 256 12.74 50.64 16.80
N LEU A 257 13.29 49.43 16.70
CA LEU A 257 13.00 48.33 17.62
C LEU A 257 14.31 47.68 18.07
N ASP A 258 14.58 47.71 19.38
CA ASP A 258 15.66 46.92 19.98
C ASP A 258 15.28 45.43 20.10
N THR A 259 16.29 44.57 20.25
CA THR A 259 16.19 43.12 20.35
C THR A 259 15.20 42.66 21.42
N LYS A 260 15.14 43.36 22.57
CA LYS A 260 14.16 43.07 23.63
C LYS A 260 12.73 43.36 23.17
N ALA A 261 12.49 44.52 22.57
CA ALA A 261 11.16 44.90 22.06
C ALA A 261 10.67 43.96 20.95
N VAL A 262 11.57 43.50 20.07
CA VAL A 262 11.26 42.50 19.04
C VAL A 262 10.76 41.20 19.68
N ARG A 263 11.46 40.68 20.71
CA ARG A 263 11.05 39.45 21.40
C ARG A 263 9.72 39.62 22.12
N THR A 264 9.56 40.69 22.90
CA THR A 264 8.31 40.96 23.63
C THR A 264 7.12 41.07 22.67
N PHE A 265 7.32 41.68 21.50
CA PHE A 265 6.29 41.75 20.45
C PHE A 265 5.95 40.37 19.88
N GLN A 266 6.96 39.56 19.55
CA GLN A 266 6.74 38.20 19.03
C GLN A 266 6.04 37.29 20.04
N GLU A 267 6.34 37.43 21.33
CA GLU A 267 5.72 36.65 22.41
C GLU A 267 4.27 37.07 22.68
N SER A 268 3.91 38.30 22.36
CA SER A 268 2.60 38.86 22.73
C SER A 268 1.59 38.88 21.58
N LEU A 269 2.05 38.98 20.33
CA LEU A 269 1.14 39.00 19.19
C LEU A 269 0.55 37.62 18.93
N ARG A 270 -0.79 37.50 19.02
CA ARG A 270 -1.52 36.26 18.76
C ARG A 270 -2.20 36.30 17.39
N LEU A 271 -1.83 35.36 16.53
CA LEU A 271 -2.46 35.10 15.24
C LEU A 271 -3.45 33.95 15.36
N SER A 272 -4.58 34.04 14.65
CA SER A 272 -5.52 32.93 14.54
C SER A 272 -5.06 31.95 13.47
N VAL A 273 -4.74 30.72 13.88
CA VAL A 273 -4.34 29.63 12.99
C VAL A 273 -5.47 28.61 12.91
N PRO A 274 -5.90 28.21 11.69
CA PRO A 274 -6.85 27.12 11.52
C PRO A 274 -6.16 25.78 11.82
N THR A 275 -6.65 25.05 12.81
CA THR A 275 -6.05 23.77 13.26
C THR A 275 -6.79 22.52 12.76
N GLY A 276 -7.85 22.69 11.96
CA GLY A 276 -8.72 21.61 11.46
C GLY A 276 -10.18 21.84 11.85
N GLY A 277 -11.09 21.79 10.86
CA GLY A 277 -12.49 22.20 11.03
C GLY A 277 -12.68 23.70 11.31
N ASP A 278 -13.83 24.08 11.89
CA ASP A 278 -14.16 25.49 12.26
C ASP A 278 -13.38 26.01 13.49
N ARG A 279 -12.41 25.26 14.01
CA ARG A 279 -11.66 25.64 15.22
C ARG A 279 -10.48 26.52 14.85
N THR A 280 -10.38 27.65 15.53
CA THR A 280 -9.24 28.57 15.42
C THR A 280 -8.50 28.65 16.75
N GLU A 281 -7.18 28.44 16.72
CA GLU A 281 -6.32 28.60 17.87
C GLU A 281 -5.47 29.86 17.77
N GLY A 282 -5.23 30.51 18.91
CA GLY A 282 -4.37 31.68 18.98
C GLY A 282 -2.91 31.27 19.18
N VAL A 283 -2.08 31.43 18.16
CA VAL A 283 -0.64 31.13 18.18
C VAL A 283 0.15 32.42 18.27
N THR A 284 1.18 32.44 19.10
CA THR A 284 2.06 33.62 19.19
C THR A 284 3.06 33.67 18.04
N LEU A 285 3.47 34.86 17.62
CA LEU A 285 4.50 35.01 16.58
C LEU A 285 5.83 34.31 16.92
N ALA A 286 6.17 34.21 18.21
CA ALA A 286 7.37 33.53 18.70
C ALA A 286 7.30 31.99 18.58
N GLU A 287 6.10 31.41 18.64
CA GLU A 287 5.87 29.97 18.48
C GLU A 287 5.98 29.52 17.01
N LEU A 288 5.85 30.45 16.06
CA LEU A 288 5.96 30.17 14.64
C LEU A 288 7.40 29.87 14.24
N ARG A 289 7.60 28.73 13.59
CA ARG A 289 8.88 28.24 13.09
C ARG A 289 8.89 28.08 11.58
N PHE A 290 7.73 27.82 11.00
CA PHE A 290 7.61 27.44 9.60
C PHE A 290 6.74 28.39 8.78
N HIS A 291 7.04 28.46 7.49
CA HIS A 291 6.15 29.03 6.47
C HIS A 291 5.77 27.93 5.47
N ALA A 292 4.50 27.89 5.08
CA ALA A 292 4.04 27.08 3.96
C ALA A 292 4.41 27.79 2.65
N GLN A 293 5.09 27.09 1.72
CA GLN A 293 5.21 27.57 0.34
C GLN A 293 3.84 27.48 -0.36
N SER A 294 3.64 28.32 -1.37
CA SER A 294 2.45 28.34 -2.21
C SER A 294 2.38 27.10 -3.13
N SER A 295 2.29 25.89 -2.58
CA SER A 295 1.90 24.73 -3.36
C SER A 295 0.37 24.62 -3.35
N ARG A 296 -0.22 24.31 -4.51
CA ARG A 296 -1.66 23.99 -4.61
C ARG A 296 -2.05 22.84 -3.66
N GLU A 297 -1.09 22.01 -3.28
CA GLU A 297 -1.29 20.84 -2.43
C GLU A 297 -1.65 21.19 -0.99
N LEU A 298 -1.15 22.31 -0.46
CA LEU A 298 -1.39 22.75 0.93
C LEU A 298 -2.67 23.59 1.08
N ALA A 299 -3.32 23.96 -0.03
CA ALA A 299 -4.50 24.81 -0.01
C ALA A 299 -5.70 24.08 0.61
N GLY A 300 -6.29 24.67 1.64
CA GLY A 300 -7.47 24.12 2.32
C GLY A 300 -7.18 22.95 3.27
N LEU A 301 -5.91 22.60 3.50
CA LEU A 301 -5.51 21.52 4.41
C LEU A 301 -5.02 22.06 5.75
N PRO A 302 -5.18 21.27 6.84
CA PRO A 302 -4.68 21.65 8.16
C PRO A 302 -3.14 21.72 8.15
N LEU A 303 -2.63 22.81 8.73
CA LEU A 303 -1.20 23.07 8.89
C LEU A 303 -0.80 22.91 10.36
N PRO A 304 0.46 22.51 10.65
CA PRO A 304 0.94 22.42 12.02
C PRO A 304 0.85 23.77 12.74
N ARG A 305 0.55 23.76 14.05
CA ARG A 305 0.36 24.97 14.88
C ARG A 305 1.53 25.97 14.81
N ASN A 306 2.74 25.50 14.58
CA ASN A 306 3.96 26.31 14.45
C ASN A 306 4.20 26.84 13.03
N THR A 307 3.23 26.73 12.12
CA THR A 307 3.32 27.17 10.72
C THR A 307 2.44 28.40 10.49
N LEU A 308 3.00 29.40 9.82
CA LEU A 308 2.24 30.58 9.42
C LEU A 308 1.09 30.17 8.47
N PRO A 309 -0.16 30.64 8.70
CA PRO A 309 -1.29 30.32 7.84
C PRO A 309 -1.01 30.62 6.37
N LEU A 310 -1.48 29.74 5.48
CA LEU A 310 -1.20 29.82 4.04
C LEU A 310 -1.68 31.15 3.42
N CYS A 311 -2.86 31.63 3.84
CA CYS A 311 -3.41 32.92 3.40
C CYS A 311 -2.50 34.11 3.77
N MET A 312 -1.65 33.98 4.78
CA MET A 312 -0.69 35.02 5.15
C MET A 312 0.66 34.78 4.47
N SER A 313 1.14 33.53 4.41
CA SER A 313 2.46 33.23 3.84
C SER A 313 2.53 33.52 2.33
N GLN A 314 1.45 33.30 1.57
CA GLN A 314 1.39 33.54 0.12
C GLN A 314 1.53 35.01 -0.26
N HIS A 315 1.14 35.94 0.63
CA HIS A 315 1.13 37.38 0.35
C HIS A 315 2.35 38.12 0.94
N LEU A 316 3.30 37.38 1.50
CA LEU A 316 4.52 37.89 2.13
C LEU A 316 5.76 37.43 1.36
N SER A 317 6.76 38.31 1.28
CA SER A 317 8.03 37.98 0.61
C SER A 317 8.84 36.96 1.40
N LEU A 318 9.27 35.88 0.75
CA LEU A 318 10.07 34.81 1.35
C LEU A 318 11.37 35.31 2.00
N SER A 319 12.03 36.31 1.40
CA SER A 319 13.25 36.89 1.96
C SER A 319 12.98 37.62 3.27
N LYS A 320 11.82 38.29 3.40
CA LYS A 320 11.39 38.96 4.63
C LYS A 320 11.00 37.95 5.71
N LEU A 321 10.31 36.87 5.35
CA LEU A 321 9.96 35.80 6.31
C LEU A 321 11.19 35.11 6.91
N LYS A 322 12.20 34.82 6.08
CA LYS A 322 13.46 34.18 6.51
C LYS A 322 14.36 35.13 7.30
N SER A 323 14.63 36.33 6.78
CA SER A 323 15.60 37.26 7.37
C SER A 323 15.05 38.02 8.59
N LEU A 324 13.78 38.38 8.56
CA LEU A 324 13.14 39.09 9.66
C LEU A 324 12.55 38.05 10.61
N LEU A 325 11.49 37.33 10.24
CA LEU A 325 10.83 36.43 11.20
C LEU A 325 11.62 35.17 11.59
N GLY A 326 12.69 34.81 10.85
CA GLY A 326 13.46 33.60 11.12
C GLY A 326 12.73 32.31 10.76
N LEU A 327 11.64 32.41 10.00
CA LEU A 327 10.82 31.27 9.61
C LEU A 327 11.55 30.42 8.57
N ARG A 328 11.51 29.10 8.77
CA ARG A 328 12.02 28.11 7.83
C ARG A 328 10.89 27.59 6.96
N GLU A 329 11.24 26.94 5.87
CA GLU A 329 10.25 26.25 5.06
C GLU A 329 9.73 25.01 5.80
N LEU A 330 8.42 24.76 5.77
CA LEU A 330 7.84 23.55 6.36
C LEU A 330 8.34 22.31 5.60
N PRO A 331 9.14 21.43 6.21
CA PRO A 331 9.57 20.22 5.53
C PRO A 331 8.36 19.28 5.34
N MET A 332 8.31 18.61 4.19
CA MET A 332 7.21 17.68 3.87
C MET A 332 7.02 16.59 4.92
N ARG A 333 8.12 16.14 5.55
CA ARG A 333 8.11 15.15 6.64
C ARG A 333 7.28 15.61 7.84
N ASP A 334 7.57 16.79 8.38
CA ASP A 334 6.86 17.33 9.55
C ASP A 334 5.38 17.57 9.23
N TRP A 335 5.09 17.90 7.96
CA TRP A 335 3.72 18.12 7.52
C TRP A 335 2.91 16.82 7.45
N TRP A 336 3.38 15.78 6.77
CA TRP A 336 2.62 14.53 6.71
C TRP A 336 2.52 13.84 8.08
N GLN A 337 3.55 13.96 8.93
CA GLN A 337 3.47 13.47 10.31
C GLN A 337 2.37 14.16 11.10
N HIS A 338 2.19 15.47 10.88
CA HIS A 338 1.08 16.21 11.46
C HIS A 338 -0.27 15.70 10.93
N LEU A 339 -0.42 15.50 9.62
CA LEU A 339 -1.66 14.96 9.04
C LEU A 339 -2.01 13.58 9.60
N VAL A 340 -1.00 12.72 9.78
CA VAL A 340 -1.17 11.38 10.36
C VAL A 340 -1.48 11.44 11.86
N ALA A 341 -1.25 12.55 12.55
CA ALA A 341 -1.64 12.73 13.96
C ALA A 341 -3.07 13.26 14.12
N LEU A 342 -3.71 13.73 13.05
CA LEU A 342 -5.03 14.34 13.12
C LEU A 342 -6.14 13.31 13.41
N PRO A 343 -7.11 13.63 14.30
CA PRO A 343 -8.26 12.76 14.54
C PRO A 343 -9.21 12.69 13.35
N GLU A 344 -9.25 13.71 12.49
CA GLU A 344 -10.09 13.78 11.29
C GLU A 344 -9.79 12.64 10.30
N LEU A 345 -8.59 12.06 10.37
CA LEU A 345 -8.20 10.90 9.56
C LEU A 345 -9.01 9.63 9.88
N GLU A 346 -9.60 9.54 11.08
CA GLU A 346 -10.47 8.42 11.47
C GLU A 346 -11.96 8.73 11.26
N THR A 347 -12.26 9.80 10.52
CA THR A 347 -13.64 10.21 10.20
C THR A 347 -13.95 9.98 8.71
N ALA A 348 -15.18 9.59 8.39
CA ALA A 348 -15.58 9.30 7.02
C ALA A 348 -15.53 10.52 6.08
N GLN A 349 -15.64 11.74 6.63
CA GLN A 349 -15.56 12.99 5.87
C GLN A 349 -14.11 13.49 5.70
N GLY A 350 -13.29 13.39 6.74
CA GLY A 350 -11.91 13.88 6.73
C GLY A 350 -10.94 12.92 6.05
N ALA A 351 -11.12 11.61 6.20
CA ALA A 351 -10.18 10.63 5.70
C ALA A 351 -9.94 10.70 4.17
N PRO A 352 -10.95 10.80 3.29
CA PRO A 352 -10.74 10.90 1.84
C PRO A 352 -9.90 12.13 1.45
N LEU A 353 -10.15 13.27 2.08
CA LEU A 353 -9.43 14.52 1.82
C LEU A 353 -7.96 14.44 2.25
N LEU A 354 -7.72 13.92 3.46
CA LEU A 354 -6.38 13.77 4.02
C LEU A 354 -5.57 12.69 3.30
N LEU A 355 -6.17 11.54 3.00
CA LEU A 355 -5.51 10.49 2.20
C LEU A 355 -5.25 10.96 0.77
N GLY A 356 -6.16 11.75 0.18
CA GLY A 356 -5.95 12.42 -1.11
C GLY A 356 -4.73 13.34 -1.09
N ALA A 357 -4.55 14.10 -0.02
CA ALA A 357 -3.36 14.92 0.17
C ALA A 357 -2.09 14.07 0.29
N LEU A 358 -2.10 13.09 1.19
CA LEU A 358 -0.97 12.18 1.42
C LEU A 358 -0.58 11.42 0.15
N ALA A 359 -1.54 11.00 -0.68
CA ALA A 359 -1.29 10.32 -1.94
C ALA A 359 -0.56 11.21 -2.96
N ARG A 360 -0.84 12.52 -2.97
CA ARG A 360 -0.11 13.47 -3.81
C ARG A 360 1.32 13.64 -3.31
N CYS A 361 1.51 13.80 -2.00
CA CYS A 361 2.84 13.93 -1.38
C CYS A 361 3.70 12.69 -1.58
N ALA A 362 3.10 11.50 -1.50
CA ALA A 362 3.79 10.22 -1.66
C ALA A 362 4.44 10.02 -3.04
N ARG A 363 4.12 10.86 -4.03
CA ARG A 363 4.79 10.87 -5.34
C ARG A 363 6.20 11.44 -5.29
N ASP A 364 6.43 12.39 -4.37
CA ASP A 364 7.69 13.12 -4.24
C ASP A 364 8.54 12.62 -3.05
N LEU A 365 8.00 11.73 -2.23
CA LEU A 365 8.70 11.13 -1.08
C LEU A 365 9.67 10.02 -1.51
N ARG A 366 10.75 9.84 -0.73
CA ARG A 366 11.65 8.70 -0.87
C ARG A 366 10.98 7.42 -0.38
N GLU A 367 11.51 6.27 -0.81
CA GLU A 367 10.98 4.96 -0.43
C GLU A 367 10.98 4.74 1.10
N SER A 368 12.05 5.13 1.80
CA SER A 368 12.11 5.05 3.27
C SER A 368 11.07 5.94 3.98
N GLU A 369 10.72 7.08 3.41
CA GLU A 369 9.69 7.99 3.96
C GLU A 369 8.28 7.47 3.70
N CYS A 370 8.09 6.79 2.58
CA CYS A 370 6.85 6.08 2.29
C CYS A 370 6.64 4.90 3.25
N GLU A 371 7.69 4.16 3.61
CA GLU A 371 7.63 3.09 4.61
C GLU A 371 7.27 3.62 6.00
N GLU A 372 7.88 4.73 6.44
CA GLU A 372 7.54 5.40 7.69
C GLU A 372 6.06 5.85 7.71
N LEU A 373 5.57 6.42 6.60
CA LEU A 373 4.17 6.82 6.44
C LEU A 373 3.23 5.61 6.53
N ALA A 374 3.54 4.53 5.82
CA ALA A 374 2.74 3.30 5.83
C ALA A 374 2.69 2.68 7.23
N ALA A 375 3.84 2.62 7.94
CA ALA A 375 3.91 2.13 9.30
C ALA A 375 3.07 2.98 10.28
N ALA A 376 3.10 4.31 10.13
CA ALA A 376 2.29 5.21 10.95
C ALA A 376 0.78 5.05 10.73
N LEU A 377 0.37 4.68 9.51
CA LEU A 377 -1.04 4.48 9.13
C LEU A 377 -1.55 3.06 9.39
N ALA A 378 -0.68 2.05 9.42
CA ALA A 378 -1.05 0.63 9.55
C ALA A 378 -1.94 0.33 10.77
N GLY A 379 -1.73 1.05 11.88
CA GLY A 379 -2.48 0.88 13.12
C GLY A 379 -3.81 1.66 13.18
N ARG A 380 -4.01 2.65 12.32
CA ARG A 380 -5.14 3.59 12.39
C ARG A 380 -6.31 3.16 11.51
N ARG A 381 -7.54 3.46 11.94
CA ARG A 381 -8.77 3.23 11.16
C ARG A 381 -8.98 4.36 10.16
N CYS A 382 -8.12 4.47 9.16
CA CYS A 382 -8.12 5.58 8.21
C CYS A 382 -8.78 5.27 6.87
N ILE A 383 -9.09 4.02 6.55
CA ILE A 383 -9.68 3.66 5.26
C ILE A 383 -11.20 3.55 5.41
N PRO A 384 -12.00 4.45 4.81
CA PRO A 384 -13.43 4.25 4.67
C PRO A 384 -13.69 3.08 3.71
N ALA A 385 -14.46 2.10 4.15
CA ALA A 385 -14.80 0.93 3.34
C ALA A 385 -16.26 0.50 3.50
N GLU A 386 -16.78 -0.16 2.47
CA GLU A 386 -18.08 -0.84 2.47
C GLU A 386 -17.90 -2.34 2.68
N ARG A 387 -18.74 -2.91 3.54
CA ARG A 387 -18.85 -4.35 3.75
C ARG A 387 -20.31 -4.79 3.53
N GLY A 388 -20.53 -5.83 2.73
CA GLY A 388 -21.83 -6.48 2.60
C GLY A 388 -22.10 -7.40 3.80
N GLU A 389 -23.32 -7.41 4.32
CA GLU A 389 -23.74 -8.42 5.31
C GLU A 389 -24.20 -9.70 4.58
N ALA A 390 -23.70 -10.86 5.03
CA ALA A 390 -23.89 -12.17 4.39
C ALA A 390 -25.24 -12.85 4.75
N ALA A 391 -26.27 -12.11 5.14
CA ALA A 391 -27.56 -12.69 5.52
C ALA A 391 -28.70 -12.07 4.70
N GLU A 392 -29.32 -12.94 3.90
CA GLU A 392 -30.66 -12.89 3.32
C GLU A 392 -31.42 -11.54 3.39
N LEU A 393 -31.64 -10.94 2.22
CA LEU A 393 -32.67 -9.92 1.93
C LEU A 393 -32.52 -8.48 2.45
N SER A 394 -31.39 -8.03 2.99
CA SER A 394 -31.20 -6.60 3.29
C SER A 394 -30.10 -5.94 2.45
N THR A 395 -30.49 -4.98 1.61
CA THR A 395 -29.68 -3.98 0.88
C THR A 395 -28.81 -3.07 1.78
N ARG A 396 -28.54 -3.45 3.03
CA ARG A 396 -27.75 -2.67 3.97
C ARG A 396 -26.27 -2.98 3.80
N ARG A 397 -25.55 -2.06 3.17
CA ARG A 397 -24.10 -2.03 3.17
C ARG A 397 -23.62 -1.36 4.45
N PHE A 398 -22.79 -2.05 5.22
CA PHE A 398 -22.14 -1.44 6.37
C PHE A 398 -21.00 -0.54 5.89
N ARG A 399 -21.12 0.77 6.13
CA ARG A 399 -20.06 1.75 5.91
C ARG A 399 -19.31 1.98 7.22
N GLY A 400 -18.00 1.77 7.20
CA GLY A 400 -17.18 1.92 8.41
C GLY A 400 -15.74 2.34 8.11
N MET A 401 -15.00 2.62 9.18
CA MET A 401 -13.58 2.96 9.14
C MET A 401 -12.74 1.75 9.53
N PHE A 402 -11.84 1.35 8.64
CA PHE A 402 -11.02 0.15 8.73
C PHE A 402 -9.54 0.49 8.70
N LYS A 403 -8.72 -0.42 9.23
CA LYS A 403 -7.26 -0.32 9.08
C LYS A 403 -6.87 -0.70 7.66
N PRO A 404 -5.77 -0.15 7.10
CA PRO A 404 -5.32 -0.53 5.76
C PRO A 404 -5.20 -2.05 5.57
N GLY A 405 -4.59 -2.75 6.52
CA GLY A 405 -4.41 -4.21 6.48
C GLY A 405 -5.69 -5.05 6.60
N GLU A 406 -6.85 -4.44 6.85
CA GLU A 406 -8.15 -5.12 6.94
C GLU A 406 -8.97 -4.99 5.64
N VAL A 407 -8.53 -4.15 4.69
CA VAL A 407 -9.28 -3.78 3.47
C VAL A 407 -8.68 -4.45 2.24
N TYR A 408 -9.52 -4.75 1.25
CA TYR A 408 -9.14 -5.50 0.05
C TYR A 408 -9.43 -4.75 -1.26
N LEU A 409 -8.46 -4.75 -2.19
CA LEU A 409 -8.56 -4.23 -3.57
C LEU A 409 -9.08 -5.30 -4.52
N LEU A 410 -10.27 -5.83 -4.25
CA LEU A 410 -10.89 -6.84 -5.09
C LEU A 410 -11.41 -6.23 -6.39
N ALA A 411 -11.13 -6.86 -7.53
CA ALA A 411 -11.62 -6.46 -8.84
C ALA A 411 -12.40 -7.58 -9.53
N GLY A 412 -13.38 -7.20 -10.37
CA GLY A 412 -14.13 -8.11 -11.23
C GLY A 412 -14.87 -9.23 -10.48
N SER A 413 -14.75 -10.47 -10.98
CA SER A 413 -15.43 -11.65 -10.43
C SER A 413 -15.04 -11.99 -8.98
N SER A 414 -13.87 -11.53 -8.51
CA SER A 414 -13.48 -11.66 -7.11
C SER A 414 -14.29 -10.74 -6.19
N ALA A 415 -14.63 -9.53 -6.65
CA ALA A 415 -15.42 -8.57 -5.87
C ALA A 415 -16.88 -9.04 -5.69
N GLU A 416 -17.45 -9.70 -6.71
CA GLU A 416 -18.80 -10.28 -6.64
C GLU A 416 -18.90 -11.47 -5.69
N ARG A 417 -17.81 -12.24 -5.54
CA ARG A 417 -17.79 -13.44 -4.70
C ARG A 417 -17.45 -13.15 -3.25
N PHE A 418 -16.70 -12.09 -2.99
CA PHE A 418 -16.31 -11.64 -1.64
C PHE A 418 -16.98 -10.30 -1.27
N GLN A 419 -18.30 -10.24 -1.40
CA GLN A 419 -19.08 -9.04 -1.02
C GLN A 419 -19.06 -8.78 0.49
N ASP A 420 -18.73 -9.80 1.28
CA ASP A 420 -18.61 -9.77 2.74
C ASP A 420 -17.27 -9.18 3.22
N LEU A 421 -16.31 -8.94 2.32
CA LEU A 421 -15.03 -8.32 2.64
C LEU A 421 -15.11 -6.79 2.47
N PRO A 422 -14.44 -6.02 3.34
CA PRO A 422 -14.44 -4.56 3.26
C PRO A 422 -13.67 -4.08 2.02
N GLN A 423 -14.34 -3.30 1.17
CA GLN A 423 -13.78 -2.69 -0.04
C GLN A 423 -13.65 -1.17 0.12
N PRO A 424 -12.53 -0.54 -0.30
CA PRO A 424 -12.28 0.87 -0.05
C PRO A 424 -13.24 1.77 -0.84
N LEU A 425 -13.82 2.76 -0.17
CA LEU A 425 -14.66 3.82 -0.76
C LEU A 425 -13.82 4.99 -1.28
N LEU A 426 -12.70 4.70 -1.92
CA LEU A 426 -11.72 5.70 -2.36
C LEU A 426 -11.37 5.50 -3.85
N PRO A 427 -12.33 5.63 -4.78
CA PRO A 427 -12.10 5.38 -6.20
C PRO A 427 -11.14 6.39 -6.84
N GLU A 428 -11.01 7.59 -6.26
CA GLU A 428 -10.14 8.66 -6.76
C GLU A 428 -8.66 8.47 -6.41
N LEU A 429 -8.35 7.54 -5.49
CA LEU A 429 -6.98 7.26 -5.06
C LEU A 429 -6.33 6.20 -5.95
N ASP A 430 -5.03 6.42 -6.21
CA ASP A 430 -4.21 5.45 -6.94
C ASP A 430 -4.10 4.14 -6.16
N GLN A 431 -4.39 3.01 -6.82
CA GLN A 431 -4.27 1.68 -6.23
C GLN A 431 -2.83 1.38 -5.81
N ALA A 432 -1.83 1.91 -6.52
CA ALA A 432 -0.43 1.73 -6.14
C ALA A 432 -0.14 2.36 -4.77
N PHE A 433 -0.76 3.49 -4.46
CA PHE A 433 -0.65 4.13 -3.14
C PHE A 433 -1.36 3.32 -2.07
N LEU A 434 -2.58 2.82 -2.32
CA LEU A 434 -3.32 1.98 -1.37
C LEU A 434 -2.56 0.68 -1.04
N LYS A 435 -1.92 0.05 -2.03
CA LYS A 435 -1.04 -1.11 -1.83
C LYS A 435 0.14 -0.77 -0.92
N ARG A 436 0.80 0.38 -1.14
CA ARG A 436 1.90 0.85 -0.27
C ARG A 436 1.46 1.10 1.17
N LEU A 437 0.21 1.53 1.39
CA LEU A 437 -0.36 1.68 2.73
C LEU A 437 -0.65 0.35 3.44
N GLY A 438 -0.55 -0.78 2.73
CA GLY A 438 -0.84 -2.11 3.26
C GLY A 438 -2.28 -2.58 3.01
N VAL A 439 -3.03 -1.93 2.13
CA VAL A 439 -4.31 -2.47 1.64
C VAL A 439 -4.02 -3.72 0.82
N ARG A 440 -4.70 -4.82 1.15
CA ARG A 440 -4.42 -6.14 0.58
C ARG A 440 -5.04 -6.26 -0.82
N GLU A 441 -4.38 -6.96 -1.72
CA GLU A 441 -4.98 -7.29 -3.03
C GLU A 441 -5.88 -8.53 -2.93
N GLU A 442 -5.47 -9.48 -2.09
CA GLU A 442 -6.05 -10.81 -2.03
C GLU A 442 -6.38 -11.21 -0.58
N PRO A 443 -7.50 -11.92 -0.37
CA PRO A 443 -7.87 -12.49 0.92
C PRO A 443 -6.90 -13.57 1.39
N ASP A 444 -6.84 -13.73 2.71
CA ASP A 444 -6.05 -14.79 3.34
C ASP A 444 -6.60 -16.17 2.93
N VAL A 445 -5.71 -17.08 2.52
CA VAL A 445 -6.06 -18.44 2.12
C VAL A 445 -6.87 -19.16 3.20
N ALA A 446 -6.53 -18.97 4.48
CA ALA A 446 -7.28 -19.56 5.59
C ALA A 446 -8.74 -19.08 5.60
N ALA A 447 -8.94 -17.77 5.45
CA ALA A 447 -10.28 -17.17 5.43
C ALA A 447 -11.09 -17.62 4.20
N VAL A 448 -10.46 -17.76 3.03
CA VAL A 448 -11.13 -18.25 1.82
C VAL A 448 -11.56 -19.71 1.98
N ILE A 449 -10.72 -20.57 2.57
CA ILE A 449 -11.04 -21.99 2.79
C ILE A 449 -12.20 -22.12 3.80
N GLU A 450 -12.14 -21.41 4.93
CA GLU A 450 -13.19 -21.46 5.97
C GLU A 450 -14.54 -20.97 5.44
N ARG A 451 -14.54 -19.94 4.59
CA ARG A 451 -15.77 -19.37 4.03
C ARG A 451 -16.25 -20.07 2.77
N ARG A 452 -15.58 -21.14 2.32
CA ARG A 452 -15.99 -21.92 1.13
C ARG A 452 -17.46 -22.32 1.18
N GLU A 453 -17.94 -22.78 2.33
CA GLU A 453 -19.31 -23.26 2.51
C GLU A 453 -20.34 -22.11 2.53
N GLN A 454 -19.97 -20.96 3.09
CA GLN A 454 -20.83 -19.77 3.13
C GLN A 454 -21.02 -19.15 1.75
N HIS A 455 -19.99 -19.23 0.89
CA HIS A 455 -20.05 -18.73 -0.48
C HIS A 455 -20.50 -19.78 -1.52
N GLY A 456 -20.83 -21.00 -1.08
CA GLY A 456 -21.26 -22.08 -1.97
C GLY A 456 -20.19 -22.57 -2.95
N TRP A 457 -18.91 -22.34 -2.66
CA TRP A 457 -17.81 -22.68 -3.57
C TRP A 457 -17.61 -24.18 -3.67
N SER A 458 -17.57 -24.66 -4.91
CA SER A 458 -17.02 -25.99 -5.19
C SER A 458 -15.51 -26.01 -4.97
N TRP A 459 -14.95 -27.18 -4.62
CA TRP A 459 -13.48 -27.35 -4.56
C TRP A 459 -12.81 -27.01 -5.89
N ARG A 460 -13.51 -27.18 -7.01
CA ARG A 460 -13.05 -26.81 -8.34
C ARG A 460 -12.80 -25.30 -8.45
N GLU A 461 -13.81 -24.49 -8.14
CA GLU A 461 -13.72 -23.03 -8.24
C GLU A 461 -12.66 -22.47 -7.29
N LEU A 462 -12.56 -23.05 -6.09
CA LEU A 462 -11.55 -22.71 -5.09
C LEU A 462 -10.13 -22.98 -5.63
N LEU A 463 -9.90 -24.15 -6.21
CA LEU A 463 -8.59 -24.52 -6.78
C LEU A 463 -8.25 -23.69 -8.03
N GLN A 464 -9.22 -23.36 -8.86
CA GLN A 464 -9.03 -22.45 -10.00
C GLN A 464 -8.67 -21.04 -9.55
N TYR A 465 -9.30 -20.55 -8.46
CA TYR A 465 -8.96 -19.27 -7.86
C TYR A 465 -7.50 -19.26 -7.35
N PHE A 466 -7.08 -20.28 -6.61
CA PHE A 466 -5.69 -20.38 -6.14
C PHE A 466 -4.68 -20.59 -7.26
N PHE A 467 -5.04 -21.31 -8.32
CA PHE A 467 -4.20 -21.43 -9.51
C PHE A 467 -4.02 -20.10 -10.26
N ALA A 468 -5.09 -19.30 -10.37
CA ALA A 468 -4.99 -17.95 -10.93
C ALA A 468 -4.09 -17.05 -10.05
N ARG A 469 -4.26 -17.15 -8.73
CA ARG A 469 -3.44 -16.44 -7.73
C ARG A 469 -1.97 -16.85 -7.77
N SER A 470 -1.66 -18.13 -7.95
CA SER A 470 -0.26 -18.59 -8.05
C SER A 470 0.48 -18.03 -9.26
N ARG A 471 -0.24 -17.56 -10.28
CA ARG A 471 0.30 -16.89 -11.47
C ARG A 471 0.36 -15.38 -11.34
N SER A 472 -0.28 -14.80 -10.32
CA SER A 472 -0.24 -13.38 -10.04
C SER A 472 1.15 -12.97 -9.55
N ALA A 473 1.48 -11.68 -9.67
CA ALA A 473 2.76 -11.14 -9.21
C ALA A 473 2.99 -11.34 -7.69
N ALA A 474 1.91 -11.46 -6.91
CA ALA A 474 1.96 -11.75 -5.47
C ALA A 474 2.33 -13.22 -5.17
N GLY A 475 2.01 -14.14 -6.08
CA GLY A 475 2.18 -15.58 -5.90
C GLY A 475 1.41 -16.17 -4.71
N LEU A 476 1.63 -17.45 -4.45
CA LEU A 476 1.22 -18.11 -3.21
C LEU A 476 2.44 -18.31 -2.32
N GLN A 477 2.32 -17.93 -1.05
CA GLN A 477 3.38 -18.13 -0.08
C GLN A 477 3.53 -19.63 0.27
N PRO A 478 4.73 -20.11 0.66
CA PRO A 478 4.93 -21.50 1.04
C PRO A 478 4.05 -21.96 2.22
N SER A 479 3.75 -21.06 3.15
CA SER A 479 2.84 -21.31 4.28
C SER A 479 1.40 -21.52 3.82
N GLU A 480 0.94 -20.74 2.85
CA GLU A 480 -0.39 -20.84 2.25
C GLU A 480 -0.55 -22.15 1.46
N LEU A 481 0.48 -22.54 0.70
CA LEU A 481 0.52 -23.82 0.00
C LEU A 481 0.50 -25.00 0.97
N SER A 482 1.18 -24.88 2.11
CA SER A 482 1.20 -25.92 3.14
C SER A 482 -0.19 -26.08 3.79
N LEU A 483 -0.89 -24.98 4.05
CA LEU A 483 -2.26 -25.00 4.55
C LEU A 483 -3.23 -25.65 3.55
N LEU A 484 -3.11 -25.29 2.27
CA LEU A 484 -3.90 -25.92 1.20
C LEU A 484 -3.62 -27.41 1.09
N ARG A 485 -2.35 -27.81 1.15
CA ARG A 485 -1.94 -29.21 1.11
C ARG A 485 -2.54 -29.98 2.28
N ALA A 486 -2.41 -29.49 3.51
CA ALA A 486 -2.97 -30.16 4.69
C ALA A 486 -4.49 -30.41 4.55
N LYS A 487 -5.22 -29.42 4.02
CA LYS A 487 -6.68 -29.56 3.79
C LYS A 487 -7.05 -30.49 2.64
N MET A 488 -6.15 -30.69 1.68
CA MET A 488 -6.33 -31.61 0.56
C MET A 488 -5.91 -33.04 0.92
N GLU A 489 -4.85 -33.23 1.71
CA GLU A 489 -4.35 -34.53 2.16
C GLU A 489 -5.37 -35.32 2.99
N ASP A 490 -6.25 -34.63 3.72
CA ASP A 490 -7.38 -35.24 4.45
C ASP A 490 -8.35 -36.02 3.54
N LYS A 491 -8.25 -35.85 2.21
CA LYS A 491 -9.09 -36.51 1.21
C LYS A 491 -8.16 -37.12 0.18
N GLU A 492 -8.02 -38.44 0.15
CA GLU A 492 -7.21 -39.14 -0.87
C GLU A 492 -7.78 -38.94 -2.29
N LEU A 493 -7.51 -37.76 -2.86
CA LEU A 493 -8.07 -37.28 -4.11
C LEU A 493 -7.10 -37.55 -5.25
N TYR A 494 -7.68 -38.01 -6.36
CA TYR A 494 -6.96 -38.32 -7.58
C TYR A 494 -7.36 -37.36 -8.70
N LEU A 495 -6.45 -37.19 -9.66
CA LEU A 495 -6.74 -36.46 -10.89
C LEU A 495 -7.94 -37.10 -11.65
N PRO A 496 -8.68 -36.31 -12.47
CA PRO A 496 -9.80 -36.73 -13.34
C PRO A 496 -9.37 -37.66 -14.46
N ILE A 497 -8.75 -38.78 -14.11
CA ILE A 497 -8.25 -39.82 -14.99
C ILE A 497 -9.33 -40.92 -15.03
N PRO A 498 -9.92 -41.21 -16.20
CA PRO A 498 -11.05 -42.15 -16.31
C PRO A 498 -10.69 -43.55 -15.82
N GLU A 499 -9.44 -43.98 -15.98
CA GLU A 499 -8.96 -45.27 -15.51
C GLU A 499 -8.94 -45.36 -13.97
N LEU A 500 -8.56 -44.30 -13.26
CA LEU A 500 -8.61 -44.27 -11.79
C LEU A 500 -10.05 -44.28 -11.28
N LYS A 501 -10.96 -43.62 -11.99
CA LYS A 501 -12.40 -43.65 -11.69
C LYS A 501 -12.98 -45.06 -11.86
N GLN A 502 -12.57 -45.79 -12.91
CA GLN A 502 -12.98 -47.18 -13.13
C GLN A 502 -12.48 -48.13 -12.04
N LEU A 503 -11.31 -47.85 -11.47
CA LEU A 503 -10.73 -48.58 -10.36
C LEU A 503 -11.35 -48.22 -8.98
N GLY A 504 -12.34 -47.33 -8.95
CA GLY A 504 -13.04 -46.95 -7.72
C GLY A 504 -12.33 -45.90 -6.86
N PHE A 505 -11.27 -45.26 -7.37
CA PHE A 505 -10.60 -44.18 -6.64
C PHE A 505 -11.43 -42.89 -6.62
N SER A 506 -11.31 -42.11 -5.54
CA SER A 506 -11.99 -40.83 -5.37
C SER A 506 -11.35 -39.75 -6.24
N VAL A 507 -11.93 -39.56 -7.42
CA VAL A 507 -11.44 -38.65 -8.44
C VAL A 507 -12.07 -37.26 -8.30
N LEU A 508 -11.29 -36.20 -8.56
CA LEU A 508 -11.79 -34.83 -8.60
C LEU A 508 -12.96 -34.68 -9.61
N PRO A 509 -14.09 -34.04 -9.23
CA PRO A 509 -15.22 -33.83 -10.13
C PRO A 509 -14.92 -32.69 -11.13
N TRP A 510 -13.99 -32.94 -12.04
CA TRP A 510 -13.54 -32.01 -13.07
C TRP A 510 -13.97 -32.55 -14.44
N GLN A 511 -14.75 -31.79 -15.19
CA GLN A 511 -15.27 -32.23 -16.51
C GLN A 511 -14.45 -31.71 -17.69
N GLU A 512 -13.66 -30.67 -17.50
CA GLU A 512 -12.80 -30.06 -18.54
C GLU A 512 -11.42 -30.69 -18.57
N GLU A 513 -10.76 -30.62 -19.73
CA GLU A 513 -9.37 -31.02 -19.88
C GLU A 513 -8.46 -30.15 -19.00
N LEU A 514 -7.68 -30.80 -18.14
CA LEU A 514 -6.72 -30.11 -17.28
C LEU A 514 -5.48 -29.71 -18.08
N THR A 515 -5.14 -28.43 -18.08
CA THR A 515 -3.86 -27.94 -18.62
C THR A 515 -2.67 -28.55 -17.85
N PRO A 516 -1.51 -28.76 -18.49
CA PRO A 516 -0.35 -29.37 -17.83
C PRO A 516 0.13 -28.55 -16.62
N GLU A 517 -0.01 -27.23 -16.68
CA GLU A 517 0.30 -26.31 -15.58
C GLU A 517 -0.62 -26.54 -14.37
N LEU A 518 -1.93 -26.66 -14.60
CA LEU A 518 -2.90 -26.92 -13.54
C LEU A 518 -2.69 -28.31 -12.94
N GLN A 519 -2.35 -29.33 -13.76
CA GLN A 519 -2.00 -30.65 -13.26
C GLN A 519 -0.77 -30.61 -12.35
N ALA A 520 0.28 -29.88 -12.75
CA ALA A 520 1.47 -29.71 -11.92
C ALA A 520 1.14 -28.99 -10.59
N PHE A 521 0.29 -27.97 -10.63
CA PHE A 521 -0.21 -27.29 -9.44
C PHE A 521 -0.98 -28.25 -8.52
N LEU A 522 -1.91 -29.04 -9.05
CA LEU A 522 -2.68 -30.03 -8.26
C LEU A 522 -1.76 -31.09 -7.63
N ARG A 523 -0.74 -31.57 -8.36
CA ARG A 523 0.27 -32.48 -7.79
C ARG A 523 1.04 -31.82 -6.63
N SER A 524 1.37 -30.52 -6.75
CA SER A 524 2.04 -29.79 -5.67
C SER A 524 1.20 -29.67 -4.39
N LEU A 525 -0.13 -29.76 -4.53
CA LEU A 525 -1.10 -29.76 -3.43
C LEU A 525 -1.38 -31.16 -2.86
N GLY A 526 -0.72 -32.21 -3.37
CA GLY A 526 -0.87 -33.59 -2.88
C GLY A 526 -1.92 -34.42 -3.61
N VAL A 527 -2.54 -33.90 -4.68
CA VAL A 527 -3.44 -34.69 -5.53
C VAL A 527 -2.63 -35.72 -6.31
N ARG A 528 -2.99 -37.00 -6.16
CA ARG A 528 -2.27 -38.11 -6.77
C ARG A 528 -2.66 -38.28 -8.24
N ASP A 529 -1.69 -38.61 -9.09
CA ASP A 529 -1.88 -38.90 -10.52
C ASP A 529 -1.82 -40.39 -10.83
N HIS A 530 -1.42 -41.22 -9.87
CA HIS A 530 -1.37 -42.67 -9.97
C HIS A 530 -1.80 -43.32 -8.65
N ALA A 531 -2.31 -44.55 -8.74
CA ALA A 531 -2.71 -45.33 -7.59
C ALA A 531 -1.49 -45.86 -6.81
N PRO A 532 -1.55 -45.98 -5.48
CA PRO A 532 -0.51 -46.66 -4.71
C PRO A 532 -0.33 -48.10 -5.18
N LEU A 533 0.93 -48.59 -5.20
CA LEU A 533 1.26 -49.95 -5.64
C LEU A 533 0.49 -51.01 -4.84
N ALA A 534 0.38 -50.85 -3.52
CA ALA A 534 -0.35 -51.78 -2.65
C ALA A 534 -1.82 -51.94 -3.09
N ASN A 535 -2.53 -50.82 -3.26
CA ASN A 535 -3.93 -50.84 -3.70
C ASN A 535 -4.08 -51.44 -5.10
N LEU A 536 -3.13 -51.18 -6.02
CA LEU A 536 -3.16 -51.80 -7.35
C LEU A 536 -2.97 -53.31 -7.29
N LEU A 537 -2.09 -53.82 -6.43
CA LEU A 537 -1.87 -55.25 -6.25
C LEU A 537 -3.10 -55.92 -5.63
N GLU A 538 -3.74 -55.29 -4.64
CA GLU A 538 -5.00 -55.78 -4.06
C GLU A 538 -6.12 -55.84 -5.10
N LEU A 539 -6.29 -54.77 -5.91
CA LEU A 539 -7.27 -54.74 -6.99
C LEU A 539 -6.94 -55.78 -8.09
N ALA A 540 -5.66 -56.01 -8.37
CA ALA A 540 -5.21 -57.03 -9.32
C ALA A 540 -5.34 -58.46 -8.78
N ALA A 541 -5.31 -58.66 -7.46
CA ALA A 541 -5.60 -59.95 -6.82
C ALA A 541 -7.10 -60.19 -6.58
N GLY A 542 -7.95 -59.19 -6.85
CA GLY A 542 -9.38 -59.22 -6.62
C GLY A 542 -10.15 -60.20 -7.51
N ALA A 543 -11.41 -60.46 -7.13
CA ALA A 543 -12.30 -61.38 -7.84
C ALA A 543 -12.75 -60.84 -9.21
N ASP A 544 -13.01 -59.52 -9.30
CA ASP A 544 -13.56 -58.88 -10.49
C ASP A 544 -12.57 -58.84 -11.66
N SER A 545 -12.90 -59.58 -12.73
CA SER A 545 -11.99 -59.74 -13.87
C SER A 545 -11.70 -58.42 -14.60
N SER A 546 -12.68 -57.51 -14.71
CA SER A 546 -12.51 -56.22 -15.38
C SER A 546 -11.61 -55.27 -14.60
N VAL A 547 -11.82 -55.17 -13.28
CA VAL A 547 -11.03 -54.34 -12.36
C VAL A 547 -9.59 -54.84 -12.30
N ARG A 548 -9.41 -56.17 -12.22
CA ARG A 548 -8.11 -56.81 -12.23
C ARG A 548 -7.31 -56.50 -13.49
N GLU A 549 -7.94 -56.61 -14.66
CA GLU A 549 -7.29 -56.29 -15.92
C GLU A 549 -6.90 -54.82 -16.01
N ALA A 550 -7.77 -53.91 -15.56
CA ALA A 550 -7.49 -52.48 -15.52
C ALA A 550 -6.34 -52.16 -14.55
N ALA A 551 -6.31 -52.77 -13.37
CA ALA A 551 -5.27 -52.58 -12.36
C ALA A 551 -3.90 -53.09 -12.86
N LEU A 552 -3.86 -54.27 -13.47
CA LEU A 552 -2.64 -54.82 -14.06
C LEU A 552 -2.17 -54.00 -15.26
N GLY A 553 -3.10 -53.50 -16.08
CA GLY A 553 -2.80 -52.58 -17.19
C GLY A 553 -2.16 -51.28 -16.71
N GLN A 554 -2.66 -50.71 -15.60
CA GLN A 554 -2.09 -49.52 -14.95
C GLN A 554 -0.69 -49.80 -14.40
N LEU A 555 -0.49 -50.93 -13.71
CA LEU A 555 0.81 -51.34 -13.21
C LEU A 555 1.86 -51.44 -14.33
N LEU A 556 1.53 -52.13 -15.43
CA LEU A 556 2.42 -52.30 -16.58
C LEU A 556 2.75 -50.96 -17.26
N ARG A 557 1.73 -50.10 -17.47
CA ARG A 557 1.91 -48.80 -18.13
C ARG A 557 2.83 -47.86 -17.33
N HIS A 558 2.75 -47.91 -16.00
CA HIS A 558 3.48 -47.01 -15.11
C HIS A 558 4.65 -47.68 -14.38
N ARG A 559 5.02 -48.92 -14.77
CA ARG A 559 6.08 -49.74 -14.17
C ARG A 559 7.43 -49.03 -14.10
N TYR A 560 7.80 -48.33 -15.16
CA TYR A 560 9.10 -47.67 -15.31
C TYR A 560 9.08 -46.19 -14.94
N THR A 561 7.90 -45.60 -14.73
CA THR A 561 7.74 -44.18 -14.43
C THR A 561 7.44 -43.92 -12.95
N HIS A 562 6.41 -44.57 -12.39
CA HIS A 562 5.98 -44.35 -11.00
C HIS A 562 6.39 -45.48 -10.06
N TYR A 563 6.50 -46.72 -10.57
CA TYR A 563 6.80 -47.90 -9.74
C TYR A 563 8.22 -48.43 -9.90
N LYS A 564 9.13 -47.64 -10.48
CA LYS A 564 10.51 -48.10 -10.76
C LYS A 564 11.23 -48.52 -9.49
N ASP A 565 11.12 -47.71 -8.44
CA ASP A 565 11.85 -47.89 -7.17
C ASP A 565 11.04 -48.68 -6.14
N THR A 566 9.72 -48.76 -6.30
CA THR A 566 8.82 -49.45 -5.38
C THR A 566 8.52 -50.88 -5.79
N TYR A 567 8.55 -51.18 -7.09
CA TYR A 567 8.36 -52.54 -7.61
C TYR A 567 9.70 -53.28 -7.70
N PRO A 568 9.89 -54.36 -6.93
CA PRO A 568 11.18 -55.07 -6.85
C PRO A 568 11.56 -55.73 -8.18
N PRO A 569 12.86 -55.78 -8.54
CA PRO A 569 13.33 -56.64 -9.61
C PRO A 569 13.12 -58.12 -9.26
N GLN A 570 13.20 -58.99 -10.27
CA GLN A 570 12.98 -60.43 -10.12
C GLN A 570 13.90 -61.09 -9.08
N GLU A 571 15.16 -60.65 -9.01
CA GLU A 571 16.16 -61.16 -8.06
C GLU A 571 15.77 -60.85 -6.61
N ASP A 572 15.35 -59.61 -6.34
CA ASP A 572 14.90 -59.18 -5.01
C ASP A 572 13.59 -59.85 -4.60
N MET A 573 12.70 -60.13 -5.56
CA MET A 573 11.51 -60.95 -5.31
C MET A 573 11.90 -62.36 -4.91
N ALA A 574 12.87 -62.97 -5.60
CA ALA A 574 13.36 -64.30 -5.26
C ALA A 574 14.09 -64.35 -3.91
N ALA A 575 14.72 -63.24 -3.50
CA ALA A 575 15.35 -63.08 -2.19
C ALA A 575 14.35 -62.77 -1.04
N GLY A 576 13.07 -62.51 -1.35
CA GLY A 576 12.03 -62.24 -0.37
C GLY A 576 12.04 -60.84 0.24
N THR A 577 12.75 -59.88 -0.37
CA THR A 577 12.93 -58.51 0.16
C THR A 577 11.63 -57.68 0.21
N ARG A 578 10.63 -58.04 -0.62
CA ARG A 578 9.31 -57.39 -0.73
C ARG A 578 8.19 -58.44 -0.77
N ALA A 579 7.83 -58.95 0.41
CA ALA A 579 6.83 -60.01 0.57
C ALA A 579 5.42 -59.60 0.08
N ASP A 580 5.09 -58.31 0.16
CA ASP A 580 3.85 -57.72 -0.35
C ASP A 580 3.64 -57.93 -1.85
N VAL A 581 4.73 -57.97 -2.64
CA VAL A 581 4.67 -58.21 -4.08
C VAL A 581 4.89 -59.70 -4.40
N SER A 582 5.88 -60.35 -3.76
CA SER A 582 6.25 -61.72 -4.09
C SER A 582 5.21 -62.77 -3.67
N GLU A 583 4.49 -62.53 -2.58
CA GLU A 583 3.46 -63.46 -2.06
C GLU A 583 2.07 -63.20 -2.64
N CYS A 584 1.85 -62.05 -3.26
CA CYS A 584 0.56 -61.66 -3.83
C CYS A 584 0.29 -62.42 -5.14
N ALA A 585 -0.84 -63.11 -5.21
CA ALA A 585 -1.28 -63.83 -6.40
C ALA A 585 -2.15 -62.92 -7.27
N PHE A 586 -1.52 -62.18 -8.18
CA PHE A 586 -2.19 -61.20 -9.04
C PHE A 586 -1.95 -61.43 -10.54
N VAL A 587 -1.09 -62.39 -10.90
CA VAL A 587 -0.72 -62.63 -12.30
C VAL A 587 -1.62 -63.74 -12.87
N PRO A 588 -2.39 -63.48 -13.94
CA PRO A 588 -3.26 -64.48 -14.53
C PRO A 588 -2.46 -65.52 -15.35
N ALA A 589 -2.73 -66.79 -15.08
CA ALA A 589 -2.23 -67.91 -15.85
C ALA A 589 -3.16 -68.31 -17.00
N SER A 590 -2.66 -69.17 -17.89
CA SER A 590 -3.39 -69.69 -19.05
C SER A 590 -4.68 -70.44 -18.71
N ASP A 591 -4.79 -70.97 -17.49
CA ASP A 591 -5.98 -71.63 -16.96
C ASP A 591 -6.99 -70.65 -16.33
N GLY A 592 -6.69 -69.35 -16.32
CA GLY A 592 -7.51 -68.29 -15.75
C GLY A 592 -7.32 -68.10 -14.24
N THR A 593 -6.48 -68.89 -13.58
CA THR A 593 -6.19 -68.75 -12.15
C THR A 593 -5.11 -67.69 -11.90
N LEU A 594 -5.07 -67.15 -10.68
CA LEU A 594 -4.07 -66.15 -10.30
C LEU A 594 -2.93 -66.81 -9.56
N HIS A 595 -1.72 -66.50 -10.01
CA HIS A 595 -0.48 -67.01 -9.44
C HIS A 595 0.42 -65.87 -8.98
N ARG A 596 1.35 -66.24 -8.09
CA ARG A 596 2.45 -65.38 -7.66
C ARG A 596 3.46 -65.20 -8.79
N PRO A 597 4.12 -64.03 -8.91
CA PRO A 597 5.08 -63.77 -9.97
C PRO A 597 6.20 -64.82 -10.12
N LEU A 598 6.66 -65.42 -9.02
CA LEU A 598 7.75 -66.41 -9.04
C LEU A 598 7.32 -67.84 -9.41
N HIS A 599 6.01 -68.12 -9.41
CA HIS A 599 5.44 -69.46 -9.66
C HIS A 599 4.78 -69.59 -11.04
N ILE A 600 4.90 -68.56 -11.88
CA ILE A 600 4.35 -68.51 -13.23
C ILE A 600 5.44 -68.17 -14.23
N PHE A 601 5.40 -68.82 -15.39
CA PHE A 601 6.50 -68.79 -16.36
C PHE A 601 6.07 -68.23 -17.72
N ILE A 602 7.01 -67.61 -18.41
CA ILE A 602 6.78 -67.00 -19.73
C ILE A 602 6.83 -68.05 -20.84
N ARG A 603 7.77 -69.00 -20.78
CA ARG A 603 7.95 -70.02 -21.81
C ARG A 603 7.07 -71.25 -21.55
N SER A 604 6.65 -71.87 -22.65
CA SER A 604 5.92 -73.14 -22.59
C SER A 604 6.79 -74.26 -22.02
N ASN A 605 6.16 -75.14 -21.24
CA ASN A 605 6.81 -76.25 -20.57
C ASN A 605 5.90 -77.51 -20.60
N PRO A 606 6.46 -78.71 -20.68
CA PRO A 606 5.71 -79.97 -20.71
C PRO A 606 5.46 -80.58 -19.30
N PHE A 607 5.62 -79.79 -18.24
CA PHE A 607 5.56 -80.24 -16.84
C PHE A 607 4.40 -79.60 -16.05
N ASP A 608 3.38 -79.13 -16.76
CA ASP A 608 2.18 -78.48 -16.21
C ASP A 608 2.51 -77.36 -15.21
N PHE A 609 3.59 -76.61 -15.44
CA PHE A 609 3.81 -75.38 -14.68
C PHE A 609 2.92 -74.26 -15.21
N PRO A 610 2.34 -73.43 -14.33
CA PRO A 610 1.50 -72.30 -14.74
C PRO A 610 2.24 -71.39 -15.72
N MET A 611 1.57 -71.08 -16.83
CA MET A 611 2.10 -70.21 -17.88
C MET A 611 1.36 -68.89 -17.88
N LEU A 612 2.07 -67.81 -18.21
CA LEU A 612 1.46 -66.49 -18.39
C LEU A 612 0.30 -66.56 -19.39
N HIS A 613 -0.83 -65.96 -19.02
CA HIS A 613 -2.01 -65.96 -19.87
C HIS A 613 -1.68 -65.37 -21.28
N PRO A 614 -2.09 -66.02 -22.39
CA PRO A 614 -1.68 -65.64 -23.76
C PRO A 614 -2.01 -64.20 -24.18
N LYS A 615 -2.92 -63.54 -23.48
CA LYS A 615 -3.26 -62.12 -23.65
C LYS A 615 -2.07 -61.18 -23.40
N TYR A 616 -1.11 -61.59 -22.56
CA TYR A 616 0.05 -60.78 -22.22
C TYR A 616 1.27 -61.18 -23.05
N LYS A 617 2.02 -60.18 -23.51
CA LYS A 617 3.24 -60.40 -24.28
C LYS A 617 4.38 -60.88 -23.35
N PRO A 618 5.34 -61.66 -23.86
CA PRO A 618 6.53 -62.07 -23.09
C PRO A 618 7.28 -60.92 -22.42
N MET A 619 7.33 -59.74 -23.05
CA MET A 619 7.94 -58.54 -22.46
C MET A 619 7.17 -58.03 -21.24
N GLN A 620 5.84 -58.07 -21.26
CA GLN A 620 5.03 -57.70 -20.11
C GLN A 620 5.22 -58.70 -18.95
N GLY A 621 5.44 -59.98 -19.26
CA GLY A 621 5.86 -60.96 -18.27
C GLY A 621 7.18 -60.59 -17.60
N ARG A 622 8.17 -60.12 -18.37
CA ARG A 622 9.43 -59.63 -17.79
C ARG A 622 9.24 -58.37 -16.94
N ASP A 623 8.36 -57.46 -17.36
CA ASP A 623 8.03 -56.24 -16.60
C ASP A 623 7.40 -56.54 -15.23
N LEU A 624 6.63 -57.64 -15.15
CA LEU A 624 6.09 -58.19 -13.89
C LEU A 624 7.13 -58.99 -13.08
N GLY A 625 8.34 -59.17 -13.62
CA GLY A 625 9.41 -59.95 -13.01
C GLY A 625 9.14 -61.45 -12.97
N LEU A 626 8.42 -61.97 -13.97
CA LEU A 626 8.21 -63.40 -14.15
C LEU A 626 9.48 -64.08 -14.67
N ARG A 627 9.71 -65.30 -14.20
CA ARG A 627 10.80 -66.14 -14.71
C ARG A 627 10.49 -66.61 -16.12
N LEU A 628 11.54 -66.77 -16.93
CA LEU A 628 11.40 -67.35 -18.26
C LEU A 628 10.94 -68.80 -18.18
N ASP A 629 11.46 -69.56 -17.21
CA ASP A 629 11.18 -70.98 -17.04
C ASP A 629 11.25 -71.40 -15.57
N ALA A 630 10.70 -72.57 -15.29
CA ALA A 630 10.78 -73.21 -13.99
C ALA A 630 12.22 -73.55 -13.58
N PRO A 631 12.58 -73.42 -12.29
CA PRO A 631 13.85 -73.90 -11.75
C PRO A 631 14.06 -75.38 -12.06
N MET A 632 15.28 -75.75 -12.43
CA MET A 632 15.57 -77.11 -12.88
C MET A 632 15.41 -78.15 -11.77
N GLU A 633 15.57 -77.74 -10.51
CA GLU A 633 15.34 -78.56 -9.34
C GLU A 633 13.86 -78.97 -9.21
N GLU A 634 12.94 -78.05 -9.46
CA GLU A 634 11.49 -78.31 -9.44
C GLU A 634 11.06 -79.15 -10.65
N VAL A 635 11.62 -78.87 -11.83
CA VAL A 635 11.36 -79.65 -13.04
C VAL A 635 11.82 -81.09 -12.84
N ALA A 636 13.04 -81.31 -12.34
CA ALA A 636 13.57 -82.63 -12.05
C ALA A 636 12.75 -83.34 -10.97
N ALA A 637 12.33 -82.62 -9.91
CA ALA A 637 11.45 -83.18 -8.89
C ALA A 637 10.09 -83.63 -9.45
N LYS A 638 9.47 -82.83 -10.33
CA LYS A 638 8.21 -83.19 -11.01
C LYS A 638 8.39 -84.41 -11.92
N LEU A 639 9.48 -84.47 -12.69
CA LEU A 639 9.80 -85.62 -13.54
C LEU A 639 9.91 -86.91 -12.70
N LEU A 640 10.59 -86.85 -11.56
CA LEU A 640 10.76 -88.00 -10.68
C LEU A 640 9.48 -88.41 -9.94
N ALA A 641 8.63 -87.44 -9.62
CA ALA A 641 7.34 -87.69 -8.97
C ALA A 641 6.29 -88.24 -9.95
N ARG A 642 6.34 -87.81 -11.22
CA ARG A 642 5.42 -88.20 -12.29
C ARG A 642 6.24 -88.52 -13.55
N PRO A 643 6.88 -89.70 -13.61
CA PRO A 643 7.64 -90.09 -14.80
C PRO A 643 6.69 -90.23 -16.00
N PRO A 644 7.13 -89.91 -17.22
CA PRO A 644 6.33 -90.09 -18.41
C PRO A 644 6.15 -91.59 -18.69
N TRP A 645 4.90 -91.99 -18.92
CA TRP A 645 4.53 -93.38 -19.25
C TRP A 645 4.36 -93.58 -20.76
N ASP A 646 4.10 -92.50 -21.47
CA ASP A 646 3.85 -92.47 -22.91
C ASP A 646 5.01 -91.84 -23.67
N ASP A 647 5.28 -92.41 -24.82
CA ASP A 647 6.32 -92.03 -25.77
C ASP A 647 6.28 -90.55 -26.17
N SER A 648 5.08 -90.03 -26.45
CA SER A 648 4.89 -88.63 -26.86
C SER A 648 5.28 -87.67 -25.74
N THR A 649 4.84 -87.95 -24.50
CA THR A 649 5.12 -87.11 -23.34
C THR A 649 6.59 -87.18 -22.94
N ALA A 650 7.19 -88.38 -22.99
CA ALA A 650 8.62 -88.57 -22.76
C ALA A 650 9.46 -87.80 -23.78
N THR A 651 9.11 -87.87 -25.06
CA THR A 651 9.80 -87.12 -26.12
C THR A 651 9.76 -85.62 -25.87
N GLU A 652 8.59 -85.08 -25.51
CA GLU A 652 8.42 -83.65 -25.25
C GLU A 652 9.19 -83.20 -23.99
N GLN A 653 9.05 -83.92 -22.89
CA GLN A 653 9.74 -83.64 -21.62
C GLN A 653 11.26 -83.76 -21.74
N PHE A 654 11.78 -84.80 -22.38
CA PHE A 654 13.22 -84.99 -22.58
C PHE A 654 13.79 -83.99 -23.59
N THR A 655 13.02 -83.62 -24.61
CA THR A 655 13.43 -82.55 -25.54
C THR A 655 13.54 -81.21 -24.82
N TYR A 656 12.61 -80.90 -23.91
CA TYR A 656 12.66 -79.70 -23.08
C TYR A 656 13.91 -79.69 -22.19
N LEU A 657 14.17 -80.78 -21.46
CA LEU A 657 15.35 -80.93 -20.60
C LEU A 657 16.66 -80.87 -21.38
N GLY A 658 16.71 -81.46 -22.57
CA GLY A 658 17.87 -81.43 -23.46
C GLY A 658 18.22 -80.04 -23.99
N ARG A 659 17.22 -79.17 -24.17
CA ARG A 659 17.45 -77.76 -24.53
C ARG A 659 18.00 -76.93 -23.37
N ARG A 660 17.85 -77.40 -22.14
CA ARG A 660 18.26 -76.73 -20.89
C ARG A 660 19.28 -77.57 -20.12
N ILE A 661 20.16 -78.26 -20.86
CA ILE A 661 21.10 -79.23 -20.29
C ILE A 661 22.19 -78.59 -19.42
N GLU A 662 22.62 -77.37 -19.78
CA GLU A 662 23.57 -76.61 -18.96
C GLU A 662 22.92 -76.16 -17.64
N ASP A 663 21.68 -75.66 -17.67
CA ASP A 663 20.91 -75.34 -16.46
C ASP A 663 20.77 -76.58 -15.52
N LEU A 664 20.60 -77.78 -16.09
CA LEU A 664 20.55 -79.04 -15.33
C LEU A 664 21.88 -79.40 -14.66
N ARG A 665 23.01 -79.07 -15.31
CA ARG A 665 24.36 -79.25 -14.76
C ARG A 665 24.61 -78.28 -13.61
N GLU A 666 24.30 -77.01 -13.83
CA GLU A 666 24.45 -75.95 -12.81
C GLU A 666 23.61 -76.25 -11.57
N ALA A 667 22.40 -76.78 -11.74
CA ALA A 667 21.50 -77.21 -10.67
C ALA A 667 21.91 -78.52 -9.98
N GLY A 668 22.97 -79.21 -10.44
CA GLY A 668 23.42 -80.50 -9.88
C GLY A 668 22.39 -81.63 -9.95
N CYS A 669 21.41 -81.54 -10.86
CA CYS A 669 20.27 -82.48 -10.90
C CYS A 669 20.61 -83.81 -11.60
N ILE A 670 21.70 -83.87 -12.36
CA ILE A 670 22.06 -85.03 -13.19
C ILE A 670 22.30 -86.30 -12.35
N GLU A 671 23.04 -86.20 -11.25
CA GLU A 671 23.33 -87.34 -10.37
C GLU A 671 22.04 -87.93 -9.75
N ARG A 672 21.08 -87.06 -9.44
CA ARG A 672 19.76 -87.45 -8.92
C ARG A 672 18.92 -88.17 -9.97
N LEU A 673 19.03 -87.76 -11.24
CA LEU A 673 18.31 -88.38 -12.35
C LEU A 673 18.93 -89.72 -12.75
N GLN A 674 20.26 -89.84 -12.76
CA GLN A 674 21.00 -91.08 -13.08
C GLN A 674 20.56 -92.30 -12.24
N SER A 675 20.24 -92.08 -10.96
CA SER A 675 19.91 -93.15 -10.01
C SER A 675 18.41 -93.51 -9.95
N ARG A 676 17.57 -92.89 -10.78
CA ARG A 676 16.10 -93.01 -10.70
C ARG A 676 15.49 -93.52 -12.00
N CYS A 677 14.39 -94.25 -11.89
CA CYS A 677 13.66 -94.77 -13.04
C CYS A 677 12.66 -93.75 -13.57
N PHE A 678 12.89 -93.22 -14.78
CA PHE A 678 11.96 -92.30 -15.44
C PHE A 678 11.84 -92.50 -16.97
N ILE A 679 12.58 -93.45 -17.57
CA ILE A 679 12.52 -93.74 -19.00
C ILE A 679 11.45 -94.81 -19.27
N PRO A 680 10.39 -94.54 -20.05
CA PRO A 680 9.37 -95.53 -20.37
C PRO A 680 9.89 -96.62 -21.33
N LEU A 681 9.39 -97.84 -21.18
CA LEU A 681 9.54 -98.93 -22.13
C LEU A 681 8.18 -99.51 -22.52
N GLU A 682 7.92 -99.56 -23.83
CA GLU A 682 6.81 -100.35 -24.37
C GLU A 682 7.23 -101.81 -24.57
N LYS A 683 6.49 -102.75 -23.97
CA LYS A 683 6.62 -104.19 -24.26
C LYS A 683 5.52 -104.63 -25.22
N PRO A 684 5.84 -105.16 -26.42
CA PRO A 684 4.82 -105.57 -27.40
C PRO A 684 4.06 -106.87 -27.04
N SER A 685 4.20 -107.46 -25.84
CA SER A 685 3.58 -108.76 -25.52
C SER A 685 3.11 -108.95 -24.08
N CYS A 686 3.07 -107.91 -23.25
CA CYS A 686 2.44 -108.00 -21.92
C CYS A 686 1.91 -106.62 -21.50
N ASN A 687 0.67 -106.59 -20.97
CA ASN A 687 -0.07 -105.38 -20.56
C ASN A 687 0.53 -104.64 -19.34
N GLY A 688 1.86 -104.52 -19.25
CA GLY A 688 2.55 -103.80 -18.18
C GLY A 688 3.67 -102.92 -18.72
N GLN A 689 3.44 -101.61 -18.72
CA GLN A 689 4.47 -100.58 -18.91
C GLN A 689 5.49 -100.63 -17.76
N LYS A 690 6.77 -100.56 -18.07
CA LYS A 690 7.86 -100.55 -17.08
C LYS A 690 8.74 -99.32 -17.32
N VAL A 691 9.12 -98.64 -16.23
CA VAL A 691 10.05 -97.51 -16.26
C VAL A 691 11.45 -97.99 -15.87
N LEU A 692 12.50 -97.56 -16.58
CA LEU A 692 13.89 -97.89 -16.30
C LEU A 692 14.72 -96.68 -15.84
N ALA A 693 15.80 -96.99 -15.13
CA ALA A 693 16.85 -96.02 -14.85
C ALA A 693 17.76 -95.84 -16.07
N PRO A 694 18.29 -94.63 -16.31
CA PRO A 694 19.16 -94.36 -17.45
C PRO A 694 20.34 -95.33 -17.65
N PRO A 695 21.08 -95.78 -16.63
CA PRO A 695 22.23 -96.69 -16.81
C PRO A 695 21.86 -98.09 -17.30
N ASP A 696 20.58 -98.46 -17.17
CA ASP A 696 20.02 -99.75 -17.58
C ASP A 696 19.48 -99.71 -19.02
N CYS A 697 19.57 -98.55 -19.69
CA CYS A 697 19.16 -98.36 -21.09
C CYS A 697 20.37 -98.46 -22.03
N PHE A 698 20.21 -99.19 -23.15
CA PHE A 698 21.28 -99.47 -24.12
C PHE A 698 20.86 -99.10 -25.55
N PRO A 699 21.78 -98.64 -26.41
CA PRO A 699 21.44 -98.24 -27.75
C PRO A 699 21.19 -99.48 -28.62
N PRO A 700 20.33 -99.38 -29.65
CA PRO A 700 19.98 -100.48 -30.52
C PRO A 700 21.20 -100.84 -31.38
N THR A 701 21.84 -101.96 -31.07
CA THR A 701 22.74 -102.64 -32.00
C THR A 701 22.11 -103.95 -32.42
N LYS A 702 22.40 -104.43 -33.64
CA LYS A 702 21.93 -105.74 -34.12
C LYS A 702 22.20 -106.86 -33.11
N ALA A 703 23.32 -106.80 -32.40
CA ALA A 703 23.71 -107.75 -31.36
C ALA A 703 22.87 -107.67 -30.06
N ASN A 704 22.31 -106.50 -29.71
CA ASN A 704 21.50 -106.32 -28.51
C ASN A 704 20.05 -106.79 -28.70
N LYS A 705 19.50 -106.65 -29.92
CA LYS A 705 18.17 -107.17 -30.30
C LYS A 705 18.08 -108.69 -30.14
N ASP A 706 19.13 -109.41 -30.52
CA ASP A 706 19.17 -110.86 -30.46
C ASP A 706 19.38 -111.41 -29.03
N LYS A 707 19.98 -110.60 -28.13
CA LYS A 707 20.36 -111.05 -26.77
C LYS A 707 19.35 -110.67 -25.68
N TYR A 708 18.61 -109.57 -25.85
CA TYR A 708 17.69 -109.05 -24.82
C TYR A 708 16.26 -108.79 -25.32
N GLY A 709 15.97 -109.01 -26.61
CA GLY A 709 14.66 -108.77 -27.23
C GLY A 709 14.30 -107.28 -27.37
N LEU A 710 13.15 -106.97 -28.00
CA LEU A 710 12.58 -105.62 -28.15
C LEU A 710 12.35 -104.87 -26.81
N ALA A 711 12.54 -105.55 -25.67
CA ALA A 711 12.22 -105.06 -24.34
C ALA A 711 13.22 -104.04 -23.77
N LEU A 712 14.26 -103.63 -24.52
CA LEU A 712 15.24 -102.59 -24.13
C LEU A 712 15.44 -101.51 -25.20
N ASP A 713 14.66 -101.51 -26.29
CA ASP A 713 14.81 -100.56 -27.40
C ASP A 713 14.10 -99.22 -27.08
N TYR A 714 14.76 -98.30 -26.35
CA TYR A 714 14.24 -96.93 -26.17
C TYR A 714 14.24 -96.12 -27.49
N THR A 715 14.84 -96.65 -28.55
CA THR A 715 15.04 -95.99 -29.85
C THR A 715 13.91 -96.14 -30.85
N VAL A 716 12.88 -96.94 -30.53
CA VAL A 716 11.62 -96.83 -31.28
C VAL A 716 10.90 -95.52 -30.92
N ILE A 717 11.24 -94.94 -29.75
CA ILE A 717 10.41 -93.97 -29.05
C ILE A 717 10.92 -92.53 -29.22
N ILE A 718 12.24 -92.32 -29.27
CA ILE A 718 12.85 -90.99 -29.39
C ILE A 718 13.90 -91.01 -30.51
N PRO A 719 13.78 -90.17 -31.56
CA PRO A 719 14.78 -90.10 -32.60
C PRO A 719 16.11 -89.69 -31.97
N LEU A 720 17.13 -90.56 -32.05
CA LEU A 720 18.47 -90.24 -31.56
C LEU A 720 19.15 -89.15 -32.38
N VAL A 721 18.70 -88.98 -33.63
CA VAL A 721 19.31 -88.12 -34.63
C VAL A 721 18.20 -87.37 -35.37
N ASP A 722 18.37 -86.07 -35.56
CA ASP A 722 17.46 -85.25 -36.36
C ASP A 722 17.62 -85.55 -37.87
N GLY A 723 16.74 -85.00 -38.71
CA GLY A 723 16.79 -85.19 -40.17
C GLY A 723 18.08 -84.66 -40.84
N ARG A 724 19.03 -84.12 -40.08
CA ARG A 724 20.34 -83.61 -40.52
C ARG A 724 21.53 -84.39 -39.96
N GLY A 725 21.32 -85.49 -39.25
CA GLY A 725 22.42 -86.30 -38.72
C GLY A 725 22.94 -85.84 -37.35
N MET A 726 22.31 -84.86 -36.68
CA MET A 726 22.72 -84.34 -35.37
C MET A 726 21.92 -84.98 -34.23
N ALA A 727 22.54 -85.17 -33.06
CA ALA A 727 21.84 -85.70 -31.88
C ALA A 727 20.64 -84.81 -31.50
N THR A 728 19.46 -85.40 -31.29
CA THR A 728 18.30 -84.61 -30.83
C THR A 728 18.52 -84.11 -29.40
N PRO A 729 17.89 -83.00 -28.98
CA PRO A 729 18.01 -82.53 -27.61
C PRO A 729 17.64 -83.59 -26.57
N ALA A 730 16.59 -84.39 -26.83
CA ALA A 730 16.22 -85.50 -25.97
C ALA A 730 17.31 -86.57 -25.85
N ALA A 731 17.98 -86.91 -26.96
CA ALA A 731 19.10 -87.85 -26.95
C ALA A 731 20.30 -87.31 -26.17
N LEU A 732 20.58 -86.00 -26.27
CA LEU A 732 21.63 -85.35 -25.48
C LEU A 732 21.33 -85.44 -23.98
N PHE A 733 20.11 -85.11 -23.56
CA PHE A 733 19.68 -85.24 -22.17
C PHE A 733 19.83 -86.67 -21.63
N LEU A 734 19.36 -87.67 -22.38
CA LEU A 734 19.46 -89.06 -21.99
C LEU A 734 20.91 -89.53 -21.86
N ARG A 735 21.79 -89.11 -22.78
CA ARG A 735 23.22 -89.42 -22.72
C ARG A 735 23.88 -88.81 -21.48
N GLU A 736 23.58 -87.56 -21.14
CA GLU A 736 24.10 -86.93 -19.91
C GLU A 736 23.56 -87.60 -18.64
N CYS A 737 22.33 -88.12 -18.69
CA CYS A 737 21.77 -88.93 -17.62
C CYS A 737 22.34 -90.36 -17.55
N GLY A 738 23.28 -90.76 -18.41
CA GLY A 738 23.98 -92.05 -18.32
C GLY A 738 23.39 -93.19 -19.15
N VAL A 739 22.50 -92.89 -20.11
CA VAL A 739 22.10 -93.87 -21.15
C VAL A 739 23.33 -94.18 -22.03
N LYS A 740 23.65 -95.47 -22.17
CA LYS A 740 24.87 -95.94 -22.84
C LYS A 740 24.76 -96.01 -24.35
#